data_AF-A0A1V2C932-F1
#
_entry.id   AF-A0A1V2C932-F1
#
_cell.length_a   1.000
_cell.length_b   1.000
_cell.length_c   1.000
_cell.angle_alpha   90.00
_cell.angle_beta   90.00
_cell.angle_gamma   90.00
#
_symmetry.space_group_name_H-M   'P 1'
#
loop_
_entity.id
_entity.type
_entity.pdbx_description
1 polymer ?
#
loop_
_entity_poly.entity_id
_entity_poly.type
_entity_poly.pdbx_seq_one_letter_code
_entity_poly.pdbx_strand_id
1 'polypeptide(L)'
;MRLNSFTKLLTVFVLICTIFSANAAEIWVSPNGNDTNIGTKSNPLATIQMAMRKARELRRLKDPSIKDGIQIIVMNGTYYLNEPLFVRPEDSGTPESPTTIQSDINAKPIISAGIEIKNWKKSTIVNGIKRSNMWVADAPKIAGELINYRQLWVNDKKAVRAKSTAGNTMDRILSWDAATETCWIPFKDKSIKYEPGMEMFIVQWWSIANLRIKNIEIKKDSARLSFEQPESRIQSEHPWPAPWISKNNGNSAFYLNNGISMLNEPGEWYLDKKNAKIYYIPRAGEDMNSAKVTVPVLENLLEIKGTIDSPVHDFRFKGISFQYSNWLRPSQQGHVPLQSGLYLLDAYKLKVPGTPNQASLENQAWVGRPRAAVEVNYSNNLQFESCRFEHLSSTGLDLNKGTHHNIIKGNLFKDIGGSAINVGVFSEEAFEAHLPLVVKDEREVCSNETISDNLITNVTNEDWGTLGISAGFVKNITIEHNEISDVSYSGIAMGWGWTHTKNVMENNKILANKIHHYAKHLHDVSGIYTLSSQPNSQIEENYIDKVYNSPYAHDPFLWLYLYTDEGSQGFTIKNNWIATEKILKNNNGPEGNIWQNNDPYVSTKIKDAAGIRAPYLDLVKEVVIEESWGLQELPKPVAIELIGADFDIEKIKSTIKGFRIVGESLYQWKNHLVIYGKMNQPERTKRKLALAFPSIQIKIYENPIYDFQNFERCKDSKPASEWENVVLTANLIDDLKLQKEYVDYHTTQFEKWPEIAKGFCNADFQQLQVFKNEKQLMLIISIPKGENLDKLNPKTTQNNPRVDEWNALMKKYQTGIEGTKPDETWIFLNKVSVEEKK
;
A
#
# COMPACT_ATOMS: atom_id res chain seq x y z
N MET A 1 60.18 -52.05 48.47
CA MET A 1 60.74 -50.69 48.27
C MET A 1 60.56 -50.33 46.80
N ARG A 2 59.73 -49.31 46.54
CA ARG A 2 59.55 -48.50 45.30
C ARG A 2 59.57 -49.20 43.92
N LEU A 3 58.40 -49.26 43.29
CA LEU A 3 58.11 -48.92 41.87
C LEU A 3 56.76 -49.54 41.51
N ASN A 4 55.63 -48.93 41.90
CA ASN A 4 54.31 -49.41 41.42
C ASN A 4 53.19 -48.36 41.43
N SER A 5 53.52 -47.06 41.35
CA SER A 5 52.53 -45.99 41.57
C SER A 5 52.47 -44.94 40.46
N PHE A 6 53.31 -45.00 39.42
CA PHE A 6 53.37 -43.93 38.40
C PHE A 6 52.71 -44.28 37.05
N THR A 7 52.52 -45.56 36.73
CA THR A 7 51.98 -45.98 35.42
C THR A 7 50.48 -46.25 35.38
N LYS A 8 49.80 -46.37 36.54
CA LYS A 8 48.33 -46.48 36.61
C LYS A 8 47.61 -45.13 36.76
N LEU A 9 48.32 -44.06 37.11
CA LEU A 9 47.72 -42.72 37.21
C LEU A 9 47.66 -41.99 35.86
N LEU A 10 48.56 -42.31 34.92
CA LEU A 10 48.59 -41.67 33.61
C LEU A 10 47.52 -42.22 32.64
N THR A 11 47.14 -43.49 32.78
CA THR A 11 46.08 -44.11 31.94
C THR A 11 44.67 -43.76 32.41
N VAL A 12 44.49 -43.37 33.68
CA VAL A 12 43.20 -42.87 34.19
C VAL A 12 43.02 -41.36 33.92
N PHE A 13 44.11 -40.60 33.76
CA PHE A 13 44.04 -39.17 33.43
C PHE A 13 43.83 -38.91 31.92
N VAL A 14 44.27 -39.83 31.04
CA VAL A 14 44.10 -39.71 29.58
C VAL A 14 42.73 -40.23 29.09
N LEU A 15 41.96 -40.94 29.93
CA LEU A 15 40.59 -41.38 29.61
C LEU A 15 39.49 -40.39 30.06
N ILE A 16 39.85 -39.30 30.75
CA ILE A 16 38.91 -38.26 31.25
C ILE A 16 38.96 -36.98 30.41
N CYS A 17 39.90 -36.88 29.46
CA CYS A 17 39.93 -35.81 28.45
C CYS A 17 39.29 -36.25 27.12
N THR A 18 38.14 -36.92 27.15
CA THR A 18 37.18 -36.71 26.06
C THR A 18 36.78 -35.25 26.14
N ILE A 19 37.42 -34.45 25.31
CA ILE A 19 36.98 -33.10 24.94
C ILE A 19 35.52 -33.29 24.51
N PHE A 20 34.58 -33.06 25.43
CA PHE A 20 33.20 -32.81 25.06
C PHE A 20 33.27 -31.50 24.29
N SER A 21 33.42 -31.60 22.97
CA SER A 21 32.97 -30.56 22.06
C SER A 21 31.47 -30.45 22.32
N ALA A 22 31.09 -29.56 23.23
CA ALA A 22 29.70 -29.20 23.46
C ALA A 22 29.24 -28.52 22.18
N ASN A 23 28.62 -29.32 21.30
CA ASN A 23 27.85 -28.78 20.18
C ASN A 23 26.68 -27.98 20.76
N ALA A 24 26.25 -26.95 20.03
CA ALA A 24 25.04 -26.19 20.35
C ALA A 24 23.88 -27.14 20.66
N ALA A 25 23.12 -26.85 21.71
CA ALA A 25 22.01 -27.71 22.13
C ALA A 25 20.94 -27.81 21.04
N GLU A 26 20.65 -29.02 20.58
CA GLU A 26 19.54 -29.28 19.65
C GLU A 26 18.33 -29.85 20.38
N ILE A 27 17.18 -29.21 20.22
CA ILE A 27 15.89 -29.63 20.77
C ILE A 27 14.93 -29.88 19.61
N TRP A 28 14.58 -31.13 19.37
CA TRP A 28 13.76 -31.54 18.23
C TRP A 28 12.27 -31.58 18.58
N VAL A 29 11.43 -31.09 17.66
CA VAL A 29 9.96 -31.03 17.77
C VAL A 29 9.33 -31.70 16.56
N SER A 30 8.29 -32.52 16.77
CA SER A 30 7.56 -33.25 15.72
C SER A 30 6.07 -33.35 16.04
N PRO A 31 5.15 -33.33 15.05
CA PRO A 31 3.73 -33.56 15.31
C PRO A 31 3.44 -34.95 15.89
N ASN A 32 4.35 -35.90 15.70
CA ASN A 32 4.29 -37.27 16.25
C ASN A 32 5.14 -37.44 17.51
N GLY A 33 5.68 -36.36 18.08
CA GLY A 33 6.50 -36.37 19.28
C GLY A 33 5.69 -36.56 20.57
N ASN A 34 6.38 -36.46 21.71
CA ASN A 34 5.76 -36.48 23.04
C ASN A 34 6.50 -35.51 23.97
N ASP A 35 5.78 -34.68 24.72
CA ASP A 35 6.39 -33.68 25.61
C ASP A 35 7.05 -34.26 26.87
N THR A 36 6.89 -35.56 27.12
CA THR A 36 7.69 -36.29 28.11
C THR A 36 9.04 -36.76 27.56
N ASN A 37 9.25 -36.67 26.25
CA ASN A 37 10.52 -37.04 25.64
C ASN A 37 11.64 -36.06 26.00
N ILE A 38 12.87 -36.52 25.83
CA ILE A 38 14.06 -35.69 26.04
C ILE A 38 14.34 -34.71 24.90
N GLY A 39 13.58 -34.69 23.80
CA GLY A 39 13.74 -33.71 22.71
C GLY A 39 14.96 -33.95 21.82
N THR A 40 15.35 -35.21 21.61
CA THR A 40 16.38 -35.59 20.62
C THR A 40 15.71 -35.89 19.28
N LYS A 41 16.46 -35.94 18.17
CA LYS A 41 15.89 -36.28 16.85
C LYS A 41 15.09 -37.59 16.83
N SER A 42 15.55 -38.61 17.56
CA SER A 42 14.86 -39.91 17.66
C SER A 42 13.70 -39.92 18.67
N ASN A 43 13.70 -39.00 19.64
CA ASN A 43 12.66 -38.85 20.64
C ASN A 43 12.28 -37.36 20.75
N PRO A 44 11.59 -36.80 19.74
CA PRO A 44 11.29 -35.38 19.67
C PRO A 44 10.16 -35.02 20.65
N LEU A 45 10.13 -33.75 21.07
CA LEU A 45 9.00 -33.16 21.79
C LEU A 45 7.79 -33.03 20.84
N ALA A 46 6.58 -32.97 21.40
CA ALA A 46 5.37 -32.76 20.62
C ALA A 46 5.14 -31.27 20.31
N THR A 47 5.45 -30.40 21.29
CA THR A 47 5.11 -28.98 21.24
C THR A 47 6.34 -28.08 21.23
N ILE A 48 6.22 -26.95 20.53
CA ILE A 48 7.22 -25.89 20.51
C ILE A 48 7.31 -25.23 21.90
N GLN A 49 6.18 -25.12 22.61
CA GLN A 49 6.10 -24.62 23.99
C GLN A 49 7.01 -25.40 24.93
N MET A 50 6.98 -26.75 24.86
CA MET A 50 7.84 -27.58 25.70
C MET A 50 9.31 -27.45 25.30
N ALA A 51 9.61 -27.30 24.00
CA ALA A 51 10.97 -27.06 23.53
C ALA A 51 11.53 -25.73 24.04
N MET A 52 10.74 -24.66 24.01
CA MET A 52 11.09 -23.36 24.59
C MET A 52 11.33 -23.46 26.10
N ARG A 53 10.44 -24.15 26.83
CA ARG A 53 10.62 -24.38 28.27
C ARG A 53 11.92 -25.14 28.56
N LYS A 54 12.24 -26.15 27.76
CA LYS A 54 13.49 -26.89 27.89
C LYS A 54 14.70 -26.00 27.63
N ALA A 55 14.68 -25.18 26.58
CA ALA A 55 15.74 -24.21 26.30
C ALA A 55 15.94 -23.23 27.47
N ARG A 56 14.85 -22.70 28.02
CA ARG A 56 14.85 -21.84 29.21
C ARG A 56 15.51 -22.50 30.41
N GLU A 57 15.19 -23.77 30.68
CA GLU A 57 15.79 -24.51 31.79
C GLU A 57 17.29 -24.74 31.60
N LEU A 58 17.75 -25.02 30.37
CA LEU A 58 19.18 -25.12 30.06
C LEU A 58 19.90 -23.79 30.36
N ARG A 59 19.30 -22.66 30.00
CA ARG A 59 19.84 -21.33 30.33
C ARG A 59 19.87 -21.07 31.83
N ARG A 60 18.76 -21.33 32.52
CA ARG A 60 18.65 -21.15 33.99
C ARG A 60 19.69 -21.96 34.75
N LEU A 61 19.96 -23.18 34.29
CA LEU A 61 20.94 -24.10 34.90
C LEU A 61 22.37 -23.86 34.44
N LYS A 62 22.60 -22.94 33.49
CA LYS A 62 23.90 -22.71 32.85
C LYS A 62 24.50 -24.00 32.28
N ASP A 63 23.65 -24.81 31.63
CA ASP A 63 24.07 -26.08 31.05
C ASP A 63 25.21 -25.85 30.03
N PRO A 64 26.32 -26.61 30.07
CA PRO A 64 27.41 -26.47 29.11
C PRO A 64 26.99 -26.53 27.63
N SER A 65 25.87 -27.20 27.31
CA SER A 65 25.35 -27.32 25.94
C SER A 65 24.79 -26.02 25.37
N ILE A 66 24.54 -24.99 26.19
CA ILE A 66 24.07 -23.70 25.67
C ILE A 66 25.19 -22.94 24.95
N LYS A 67 26.45 -23.36 25.13
CA LYS A 67 27.59 -22.77 24.42
C LYS A 67 27.33 -22.79 22.91
N ASP A 68 27.54 -21.64 22.26
CA ASP A 68 27.28 -21.41 20.84
C ASP A 68 25.79 -21.41 20.42
N GLY A 69 24.87 -21.37 21.39
CA GLY A 69 23.43 -21.18 21.18
C GLY A 69 22.58 -22.43 21.39
N ILE A 70 21.27 -22.24 21.31
CA ILE A 70 20.26 -23.32 21.40
C ILE A 70 19.46 -23.32 20.10
N GLN A 71 19.36 -24.48 19.46
CA GLN A 71 18.56 -24.71 18.26
C GLN A 71 17.34 -25.55 18.60
N ILE A 72 16.15 -24.99 18.41
CA ILE A 72 14.89 -25.72 18.42
C ILE A 72 14.56 -26.07 16.97
N ILE A 73 14.68 -27.34 16.62
CA ILE A 73 14.52 -27.85 15.25
C ILE A 73 13.11 -28.42 15.09
N VAL A 74 12.33 -27.80 14.22
CA VAL A 74 10.91 -28.09 14.00
C VAL A 74 10.75 -28.93 12.73
N MET A 75 10.34 -30.19 12.90
CA MET A 75 10.11 -31.11 11.79
C MET A 75 8.87 -30.74 10.99
N ASN A 76 8.76 -31.28 9.77
CA ASN A 76 7.65 -31.01 8.87
C ASN A 76 6.28 -31.37 9.47
N GLY A 77 5.29 -30.50 9.29
CA GLY A 77 3.90 -30.73 9.69
C GLY A 77 3.24 -29.47 10.26
N THR A 78 1.98 -29.63 10.67
CA THR A 78 1.18 -28.56 11.26
C THR A 78 1.11 -28.70 12.78
N TYR A 79 1.45 -27.64 13.49
CA TYR A 79 1.43 -27.51 14.94
C TYR A 79 0.27 -26.59 15.32
N TYR A 80 -0.85 -27.20 15.71
CA TYR A 80 -2.05 -26.49 16.12
C TYR A 80 -1.88 -25.91 17.52
N LEU A 81 -2.10 -24.60 17.65
CA LEU A 81 -2.02 -23.88 18.91
C LEU A 81 -3.39 -23.85 19.60
N ASN A 82 -3.38 -24.09 20.90
CA ASN A 82 -4.50 -23.82 21.82
C ASN A 82 -4.30 -22.52 22.61
N GLU A 83 -3.06 -22.03 22.67
CA GLU A 83 -2.65 -20.74 23.22
C GLU A 83 -1.44 -20.20 22.43
N PRO A 84 -1.20 -18.88 22.42
CA PRO A 84 -0.04 -18.30 21.76
C PRO A 84 1.28 -18.86 22.30
N LEU A 85 2.29 -18.97 21.43
CA LEU A 85 3.67 -19.14 21.89
C LEU A 85 4.10 -17.86 22.60
N PHE A 86 4.54 -17.97 23.86
CA PHE A 86 4.97 -16.81 24.64
C PHE A 86 6.48 -16.85 24.90
N VAL A 87 7.23 -16.01 24.18
CA VAL A 87 8.66 -15.76 24.39
C VAL A 87 8.81 -14.63 25.40
N ARG A 88 9.54 -14.90 26.49
CA ARG A 88 9.70 -14.01 27.65
C ARG A 88 11.17 -13.72 27.94
N PRO A 89 11.50 -12.78 28.85
CA PRO A 89 12.89 -12.38 29.09
C PRO A 89 13.83 -13.54 29.44
N GLU A 90 13.34 -14.55 30.16
CA GLU A 90 14.12 -15.73 30.52
C GLU A 90 14.50 -16.64 29.34
N ASP A 91 13.86 -16.47 28.17
CA ASP A 91 14.18 -17.20 26.94
C ASP A 91 15.32 -16.56 26.13
N SER A 92 15.75 -15.35 26.53
CA SER A 92 16.74 -14.56 25.81
C SER A 92 18.07 -15.27 25.68
N GLY A 93 18.70 -15.06 24.52
CA GLY A 93 20.04 -15.53 24.24
C GLY A 93 21.13 -14.57 24.70
N THR A 94 22.28 -14.73 24.07
CA THR A 94 23.32 -13.69 23.97
C THR A 94 23.75 -13.60 22.51
N PRO A 95 24.50 -12.58 22.09
CA PRO A 95 25.03 -12.51 20.73
C PRO A 95 25.83 -13.77 20.32
N GLU A 96 26.56 -14.37 21.25
CA GLU A 96 27.34 -15.59 21.06
C GLU A 96 26.52 -16.87 21.25
N SER A 97 25.37 -16.79 21.93
CA SER A 97 24.53 -17.93 22.31
C SER A 97 23.04 -17.65 22.08
N PRO A 98 22.61 -17.34 20.84
CA PRO A 98 21.20 -17.03 20.56
C PRO A 98 20.30 -18.26 20.76
N THR A 99 18.99 -18.04 20.98
CA THR A 99 17.98 -19.10 20.83
C THR A 99 17.41 -19.01 19.42
N THR A 100 17.43 -20.10 18.65
CA THR A 100 16.88 -20.14 17.29
C THR A 100 15.81 -21.22 17.18
N ILE A 101 14.58 -20.84 16.82
CA ILE A 101 13.55 -21.78 16.37
C ILE A 101 13.64 -21.85 14.84
N GLN A 102 13.95 -23.03 14.30
CA GLN A 102 14.13 -23.20 12.86
C GLN A 102 13.48 -24.47 12.34
N SER A 103 13.12 -24.47 11.06
CA SER A 103 12.72 -25.69 10.37
C SER A 103 13.87 -26.70 10.26
N ASP A 104 13.52 -27.99 10.27
CA ASP A 104 14.43 -29.04 9.79
C ASP A 104 14.73 -28.83 8.29
N ILE A 105 15.82 -29.41 7.80
CA ILE A 105 16.25 -29.24 6.42
C ILE A 105 15.14 -29.63 5.43
N ASN A 106 14.80 -28.71 4.52
CA ASN A 106 13.70 -28.83 3.55
C ASN A 106 12.28 -28.98 4.14
N ALA A 107 12.12 -28.93 5.46
CA ALA A 107 10.82 -28.95 6.11
C ALA A 107 10.10 -27.61 5.98
N LYS A 108 8.77 -27.65 5.95
CA LYS A 108 7.90 -26.46 5.93
C LYS A 108 6.90 -26.53 7.09
N PRO A 109 7.38 -26.41 8.35
CA PRO A 109 6.50 -26.49 9.51
C PRO A 109 5.55 -25.29 9.56
N ILE A 110 4.28 -25.56 9.89
CA ILE A 110 3.23 -24.55 10.03
C ILE A 110 2.83 -24.48 11.49
N ILE A 111 2.98 -23.32 12.11
CA ILE A 111 2.34 -22.97 13.36
C ILE A 111 0.96 -22.41 13.00
N SER A 112 -0.10 -23.08 13.46
CA SER A 112 -1.48 -22.78 13.06
C SER A 112 -2.32 -22.37 14.25
N ALA A 113 -3.03 -21.24 14.13
CA ALA A 113 -4.10 -20.84 15.04
C ALA A 113 -5.50 -21.28 14.57
N GLY A 114 -5.56 -22.09 13.51
CA GLY A 114 -6.81 -22.55 12.91
C GLY A 114 -7.21 -23.95 13.32
N ILE A 115 -8.41 -24.35 12.92
CA ILE A 115 -8.91 -25.71 13.06
C ILE A 115 -9.56 -26.16 11.76
N GLU A 116 -9.51 -27.46 11.51
CA GLU A 116 -10.10 -28.07 10.33
C GLU A 116 -11.57 -28.42 10.57
N ILE A 117 -12.45 -28.00 9.66
CA ILE A 117 -13.86 -28.39 9.64
C ILE A 117 -14.01 -29.63 8.77
N LYS A 118 -14.53 -30.71 9.37
CA LYS A 118 -14.70 -32.03 8.76
C LYS A 118 -16.17 -32.39 8.56
N ASN A 119 -16.42 -33.56 7.97
CA ASN A 119 -17.74 -34.18 7.85
C ASN A 119 -18.77 -33.36 7.05
N TRP A 120 -18.31 -32.73 5.97
CA TRP A 120 -19.17 -31.99 5.05
C TRP A 120 -20.20 -32.90 4.37
N LYS A 121 -21.45 -32.44 4.28
CA LYS A 121 -22.55 -33.14 3.62
C LYS A 121 -23.20 -32.23 2.59
N LYS A 122 -23.64 -32.79 1.46
CA LYS A 122 -24.45 -32.06 0.49
C LYS A 122 -25.75 -31.58 1.13
N SER A 123 -26.08 -30.33 0.89
CA SER A 123 -27.35 -29.71 1.27
C SER A 123 -27.95 -29.01 0.05
N THR A 124 -29.26 -29.13 -0.12
CA THR A 124 -30.00 -28.43 -1.19
C THR A 124 -31.01 -27.42 -0.64
N ILE A 125 -31.21 -27.40 0.68
CA ILE A 125 -32.15 -26.51 1.39
C ILE A 125 -31.54 -26.09 2.72
N VAL A 126 -31.50 -24.79 3.01
CA VAL A 126 -31.12 -24.27 4.32
C VAL A 126 -32.04 -23.14 4.72
N ASN A 127 -32.66 -23.24 5.89
CA ASN A 127 -33.62 -22.25 6.41
C ASN A 127 -34.68 -21.82 5.36
N GLY A 128 -35.10 -22.76 4.49
CA GLY A 128 -36.08 -22.54 3.42
C GLY A 128 -35.50 -22.06 2.08
N ILE A 129 -34.20 -21.76 2.01
CA ILE A 129 -33.52 -21.31 0.79
C ILE A 129 -33.00 -22.51 0.02
N LYS A 130 -33.47 -22.67 -1.22
CA LYS A 130 -32.93 -23.68 -2.15
C LYS A 130 -31.71 -23.12 -2.89
N ARG A 131 -30.60 -23.85 -2.83
CA ARG A 131 -29.40 -23.59 -3.63
C ARG A 131 -28.88 -24.90 -4.20
N SER A 132 -28.47 -24.90 -5.45
CA SER A 132 -27.77 -26.03 -6.06
C SER A 132 -26.33 -26.07 -5.54
N ASN A 133 -25.82 -27.27 -5.27
CA ASN A 133 -24.41 -27.50 -4.94
C ASN A 133 -23.90 -26.81 -3.67
N MET A 134 -24.69 -26.80 -2.59
CA MET A 134 -24.26 -26.31 -1.28
C MET A 134 -23.85 -27.48 -0.38
N TRP A 135 -22.93 -27.21 0.54
CA TRP A 135 -22.47 -28.16 1.54
C TRP A 135 -22.61 -27.57 2.95
N VAL A 136 -22.80 -28.46 3.92
CA VAL A 136 -22.97 -28.11 5.33
C VAL A 136 -22.09 -29.00 6.21
N ALA A 137 -21.53 -28.43 7.27
CA ALA A 137 -20.90 -29.15 8.36
C ALA A 137 -21.34 -28.57 9.71
N ASP A 138 -21.03 -29.29 10.79
CA ASP A 138 -21.12 -28.73 12.14
C ASP A 138 -20.06 -27.65 12.31
N ALA A 139 -20.46 -26.48 12.81
CA ALA A 139 -19.52 -25.42 13.13
C ALA A 139 -18.76 -25.80 14.42
N PRO A 140 -17.46 -25.50 14.48
CA PRO A 140 -16.62 -25.96 15.57
C PRO A 140 -16.94 -25.27 16.89
N LYS A 141 -16.73 -26.01 17.99
CA LYS A 141 -16.97 -25.55 19.36
C LYS A 141 -15.75 -25.80 20.24
N ILE A 142 -15.47 -24.90 21.17
CA ILE A 142 -14.50 -25.09 22.26
C ILE A 142 -15.25 -25.00 23.57
N ALA A 143 -15.07 -26.00 24.43
CA ALA A 143 -15.75 -26.09 25.72
C ALA A 143 -17.29 -25.91 25.64
N GLY A 144 -17.90 -26.36 24.55
CA GLY A 144 -19.35 -26.25 24.31
C GLY A 144 -19.80 -24.96 23.62
N GLU A 145 -18.95 -23.93 23.59
CA GLU A 145 -19.23 -22.63 22.97
C GLU A 145 -18.84 -22.61 21.49
N LEU A 146 -19.70 -21.99 20.68
CA LEU A 146 -19.45 -21.82 19.25
C LEU A 146 -18.27 -20.87 19.02
N ILE A 147 -17.32 -21.29 18.19
CA ILE A 147 -16.21 -20.43 17.79
C ILE A 147 -16.71 -19.46 16.71
N ASN A 148 -16.46 -18.17 16.92
CA ASN A 148 -16.75 -17.15 15.93
C ASN A 148 -15.49 -16.85 15.10
N TYR A 149 -15.68 -16.58 13.81
CA TYR A 149 -14.61 -16.26 12.87
C TYR A 149 -15.17 -15.46 11.70
N ARG A 150 -14.30 -14.70 11.04
CA ARG A 150 -14.64 -13.87 9.87
C ARG A 150 -14.09 -14.41 8.57
N GLN A 151 -13.31 -15.49 8.62
CA GLN A 151 -12.60 -16.08 7.48
C GLN A 151 -12.77 -17.59 7.46
N LEU A 152 -12.67 -18.14 6.25
CA LEU A 152 -12.66 -19.57 5.98
C LEU A 152 -11.76 -19.79 4.76
N TRP A 153 -10.91 -20.82 4.80
CA TRP A 153 -10.05 -21.21 3.69
C TRP A 153 -10.39 -22.63 3.26
N VAL A 154 -10.46 -22.87 1.95
CA VAL A 154 -10.67 -24.20 1.36
C VAL A 154 -9.47 -24.52 0.49
N ASN A 155 -8.71 -25.55 0.84
CA ASN A 155 -7.44 -25.90 0.20
C ASN A 155 -6.51 -24.67 0.10
N ASP A 156 -6.39 -23.96 1.22
CA ASP A 156 -5.55 -22.77 1.40
C ASP A 156 -5.95 -21.57 0.49
N LYS A 157 -7.12 -21.62 -0.15
CA LYS A 157 -7.74 -20.50 -0.87
C LYS A 157 -8.85 -19.87 -0.04
N LYS A 158 -8.70 -18.58 0.27
CA LYS A 158 -9.67 -17.80 1.03
C LYS A 158 -11.05 -17.86 0.37
N ALA A 159 -12.07 -18.17 1.15
CA ALA A 159 -13.46 -18.17 0.74
C ALA A 159 -14.10 -16.80 1.03
N VAL A 160 -15.16 -16.47 0.30
CA VAL A 160 -15.85 -15.19 0.41
C VAL A 160 -16.93 -15.30 1.47
N ARG A 161 -16.93 -14.41 2.47
CA ARG A 161 -18.05 -14.33 3.42
C ARG A 161 -19.26 -13.79 2.65
N ALA A 162 -20.38 -14.53 2.66
CA ALA A 162 -21.52 -14.27 1.79
C ALA A 162 -21.97 -12.80 1.79
N LYS A 163 -22.17 -12.22 0.61
CA LYS A 163 -22.45 -10.79 0.43
C LYS A 163 -23.53 -10.49 -0.61
N SER A 164 -24.10 -9.28 -0.54
CA SER A 164 -25.26 -8.89 -1.35
C SER A 164 -24.95 -8.60 -2.82
N THR A 165 -23.69 -8.48 -3.20
CA THR A 165 -23.26 -8.08 -4.54
C THR A 165 -22.39 -9.16 -5.18
N ALA A 166 -22.57 -9.36 -6.48
CA ALA A 166 -21.86 -10.40 -7.24
C ALA A 166 -20.40 -10.01 -7.50
N GLY A 167 -19.49 -10.97 -7.39
CA GLY A 167 -18.07 -10.79 -7.69
C GLY A 167 -17.47 -9.58 -6.98
N ASN A 168 -16.82 -8.67 -7.71
CA ASN A 168 -16.19 -7.48 -7.15
C ASN A 168 -17.09 -6.22 -7.19
N THR A 169 -18.37 -6.37 -7.51
CA THR A 169 -19.28 -5.23 -7.65
C THR A 169 -19.73 -4.66 -6.30
N MET A 170 -20.04 -3.37 -6.25
CA MET A 170 -20.61 -2.68 -5.08
C MET A 170 -21.70 -1.69 -5.49
N ASP A 171 -22.72 -1.56 -4.64
CA ASP A 171 -23.73 -0.52 -4.74
C ASP A 171 -23.24 0.80 -4.14
N ARG A 172 -23.99 1.88 -4.32
CA ARG A 172 -23.65 3.23 -3.84
C ARG A 172 -24.74 3.73 -2.89
N ILE A 173 -24.37 4.28 -1.74
CA ILE A 173 -25.33 4.80 -0.76
C ILE A 173 -26.15 5.95 -1.37
N LEU A 174 -27.37 6.16 -0.90
CA LEU A 174 -28.20 7.30 -1.30
C LEU A 174 -27.91 8.52 -0.44
N SER A 175 -27.84 8.34 0.88
CA SER A 175 -27.52 9.41 1.83
C SER A 175 -27.07 8.85 3.18
N TRP A 176 -26.43 9.70 3.96
CA TRP A 176 -26.11 9.48 5.38
C TRP A 176 -26.75 10.59 6.22
N ASP A 177 -27.32 10.24 7.36
CA ASP A 177 -27.87 11.18 8.35
C ASP A 177 -27.18 10.96 9.69
N ALA A 178 -26.27 11.88 10.04
CA ALA A 178 -25.50 11.81 11.27
C ALA A 178 -26.35 12.05 12.53
N ALA A 179 -27.45 12.81 12.44
CA ALA A 179 -28.27 13.13 13.60
C ALA A 179 -29.12 11.93 14.05
N THR A 180 -29.52 11.08 13.11
CA THR A 180 -30.26 9.85 13.40
C THR A 180 -29.39 8.60 13.35
N GLU A 181 -28.11 8.73 13.01
CA GLU A 181 -27.15 7.65 12.80
C GLU A 181 -27.68 6.60 11.79
N THR A 182 -28.25 7.06 10.67
CA THR A 182 -28.83 6.19 9.65
C THR A 182 -28.26 6.38 8.25
N CYS A 183 -28.29 5.31 7.47
CA CYS A 183 -27.89 5.31 6.07
C CYS A 183 -29.07 4.89 5.18
N TRP A 184 -29.32 5.64 4.11
CA TRP A 184 -30.23 5.19 3.05
C TRP A 184 -29.45 4.50 1.95
N ILE A 185 -29.91 3.32 1.54
CA ILE A 185 -29.32 2.54 0.46
C ILE A 185 -30.35 2.18 -0.62
N PRO A 186 -29.91 1.94 -1.87
CA PRO A 186 -30.71 1.17 -2.82
C PRO A 186 -30.98 -0.22 -2.25
N PHE A 187 -32.20 -0.72 -2.41
CA PHE A 187 -32.60 -2.03 -1.90
C PHE A 187 -33.55 -2.69 -2.89
N LYS A 188 -33.05 -3.07 -4.07
CA LYS A 188 -33.85 -3.66 -5.15
C LYS A 188 -34.07 -5.16 -4.96
N ASP A 189 -33.08 -5.88 -4.44
CA ASP A 189 -33.21 -7.30 -4.15
C ASP A 189 -34.00 -7.54 -2.85
N LYS A 190 -35.25 -8.00 -3.00
CA LYS A 190 -36.15 -8.30 -1.87
C LYS A 190 -35.92 -9.68 -1.25
N SER A 191 -35.03 -10.49 -1.84
CA SER A 191 -34.65 -11.78 -1.29
C SER A 191 -33.77 -11.64 -0.05
N ILE A 192 -33.01 -10.55 0.06
CA ILE A 192 -32.21 -10.22 1.24
C ILE A 192 -33.13 -10.01 2.44
N LYS A 193 -32.91 -10.80 3.50
CA LYS A 193 -33.62 -10.71 4.78
C LYS A 193 -32.65 -10.34 5.87
N TYR A 194 -33.06 -9.42 6.73
CA TYR A 194 -32.29 -9.04 7.90
C TYR A 194 -32.14 -10.23 8.87
N GLU A 195 -30.92 -10.45 9.32
CA GLU A 195 -30.56 -11.42 10.35
C GLU A 195 -29.58 -10.76 11.34
N PRO A 196 -29.68 -11.02 12.66
CA PRO A 196 -28.72 -10.49 13.62
C PRO A 196 -27.29 -10.88 13.26
N GLY A 197 -26.40 -9.88 13.27
CA GLY A 197 -25.00 -10.04 12.90
C GLY A 197 -24.70 -9.74 11.43
N MET A 198 -25.68 -9.40 10.60
CA MET A 198 -25.42 -8.80 9.28
C MET A 198 -24.60 -7.51 9.43
N GLU A 199 -23.73 -7.26 8.46
CA GLU A 199 -22.83 -6.10 8.44
C GLU A 199 -22.98 -5.35 7.12
N MET A 200 -22.83 -4.03 7.17
CA MET A 200 -22.52 -3.20 6.01
C MET A 200 -21.01 -2.99 5.95
N PHE A 201 -20.41 -3.33 4.82
CA PHE A 201 -19.08 -2.87 4.46
C PHE A 201 -19.24 -1.62 3.59
N ILE A 202 -18.60 -0.51 3.96
CA ILE A 202 -18.68 0.75 3.23
C ILE A 202 -17.28 1.33 2.98
N VAL A 203 -17.05 1.87 1.78
CA VAL A 203 -15.85 2.62 1.43
C VAL A 203 -16.05 4.10 1.76
N GLN A 204 -15.11 4.70 2.47
CA GLN A 204 -15.11 6.13 2.82
C GLN A 204 -13.71 6.71 2.65
N TRP A 205 -13.52 7.45 1.55
CA TRP A 205 -12.24 8.06 1.17
C TRP A 205 -11.08 7.06 1.03
N TRP A 206 -10.14 7.10 1.98
CA TRP A 206 -8.95 6.25 2.12
C TRP A 206 -9.13 5.12 3.13
N SER A 207 -10.35 4.89 3.59
CA SER A 207 -10.68 3.90 4.61
C SER A 207 -11.96 3.14 4.26
N ILE A 208 -12.24 2.09 5.03
CA ILE A 208 -13.50 1.34 5.00
C ILE A 208 -14.16 1.42 6.36
N ALA A 209 -15.42 1.04 6.47
CA ALA A 209 -16.01 0.74 7.76
C ALA A 209 -16.81 -0.58 7.70
N ASN A 210 -16.76 -1.34 8.79
CA ASN A 210 -17.64 -2.48 9.04
C ASN A 210 -18.66 -2.08 10.10
N LEU A 211 -19.91 -1.89 9.67
CA LEU A 211 -21.00 -1.41 10.51
C LEU A 211 -22.00 -2.54 10.72
N ARG A 212 -22.19 -3.01 11.96
CA ARG A 212 -23.16 -4.08 12.23
C ARG A 212 -24.56 -3.48 12.14
N ILE A 213 -25.41 -4.13 11.37
CA ILE A 213 -26.76 -3.64 11.10
C ILE A 213 -27.65 -4.01 12.28
N LYS A 214 -28.35 -3.02 12.83
CA LYS A 214 -29.34 -3.17 13.90
C LYS A 214 -30.75 -3.36 13.36
N ASN A 215 -31.11 -2.62 12.30
CA ASN A 215 -32.42 -2.69 11.67
C ASN A 215 -32.38 -2.31 10.18
N ILE A 216 -33.32 -2.85 9.40
CA ILE A 216 -33.53 -2.51 7.99
C ILE A 216 -35.00 -2.11 7.79
N GLU A 217 -35.26 -0.83 7.52
CA GLU A 217 -36.60 -0.32 7.20
C GLU A 217 -36.75 -0.14 5.69
N ILE A 218 -37.48 -1.05 5.05
CA ILE A 218 -37.68 -1.05 3.59
C ILE A 218 -38.78 -0.05 3.20
N LYS A 219 -38.48 0.84 2.25
CA LYS A 219 -39.45 1.74 1.60
C LYS A 219 -39.31 1.66 0.09
N LYS A 220 -40.26 0.99 -0.59
CA LYS A 220 -40.20 0.74 -2.04
C LYS A 220 -38.84 0.14 -2.42
N ASP A 221 -38.05 0.80 -3.26
CA ASP A 221 -36.75 0.31 -3.76
C ASP A 221 -35.54 0.82 -2.97
N SER A 222 -35.76 1.38 -1.77
CA SER A 222 -34.70 1.76 -0.84
C SER A 222 -34.92 1.13 0.53
N ALA A 223 -33.87 1.14 1.35
CA ALA A 223 -33.94 0.78 2.76
C ALA A 223 -33.16 1.80 3.60
N ARG A 224 -33.67 2.08 4.80
CA ARG A 224 -32.96 2.81 5.85
C ARG A 224 -32.34 1.80 6.80
N LEU A 225 -31.01 1.86 6.91
CA LEU A 225 -30.23 1.08 7.86
C LEU A 225 -29.97 1.90 9.12
N SER A 226 -30.06 1.25 10.27
CA SER A 226 -29.45 1.72 11.52
C SER A 226 -28.42 0.70 12.00
N PHE A 227 -27.46 1.14 12.80
CA PHE A 227 -26.30 0.34 13.18
C PHE A 227 -26.24 0.08 14.68
N GLU A 228 -25.47 -0.93 15.08
CA GLU A 228 -25.20 -1.24 16.48
C GLU A 228 -24.19 -0.25 17.07
N GLN A 229 -24.18 -0.16 18.40
CA GLN A 229 -23.16 0.57 19.15
C GLN A 229 -21.98 -0.35 19.48
N PRO A 230 -20.74 0.16 19.56
CA PRO A 230 -20.36 1.58 19.59
C PRO A 230 -20.12 2.25 18.22
N GLU A 231 -20.09 1.50 17.12
CA GLU A 231 -19.68 2.03 15.82
C GLU A 231 -20.65 3.04 15.23
N SER A 232 -21.95 2.95 15.51
CA SER A 232 -22.97 3.85 14.98
C SER A 232 -22.70 5.32 15.35
N ARG A 233 -22.36 5.58 16.62
CA ARG A 233 -21.98 6.89 17.12
C ARG A 233 -20.69 7.38 16.47
N ILE A 234 -19.62 6.58 16.55
CA ILE A 234 -18.29 6.94 16.04
C ILE A 234 -18.37 7.26 14.54
N GLN A 235 -19.00 6.39 13.75
CA GLN A 235 -19.21 6.56 12.32
C GLN A 235 -19.94 7.87 11.98
N SER A 236 -20.86 8.32 12.83
CA SER A 236 -21.68 9.50 12.59
C SER A 236 -21.04 10.80 13.10
N GLU A 237 -20.17 10.72 14.11
CA GLU A 237 -19.52 11.89 14.74
C GLU A 237 -18.15 12.22 14.16
N HIS A 238 -17.38 11.21 13.71
CA HIS A 238 -16.04 11.45 13.17
C HIS A 238 -16.10 12.23 11.83
N PRO A 239 -15.30 13.29 11.65
CA PRO A 239 -15.33 14.07 10.42
C PRO A 239 -14.48 13.46 9.29
N TRP A 240 -13.46 12.66 9.64
CA TRP A 240 -12.48 12.14 8.70
C TRP A 240 -12.09 10.69 9.02
N PRO A 241 -12.09 9.79 8.01
CA PRO A 241 -12.79 9.90 6.72
C PRO A 241 -14.29 9.57 6.84
N ALA A 242 -15.18 10.45 6.40
CA ALA A 242 -16.64 10.23 6.46
C ALA A 242 -17.25 9.72 5.14
N PRO A 243 -18.48 9.14 5.12
CA PRO A 243 -19.13 8.71 3.89
C PRO A 243 -19.19 9.82 2.82
N TRP A 244 -18.68 9.53 1.63
CA TRP A 244 -18.56 10.49 0.54
C TRP A 244 -19.90 10.65 -0.18
N ILE A 245 -20.43 11.88 -0.23
CA ILE A 245 -21.64 12.22 -0.97
C ILE A 245 -21.27 13.21 -2.07
N SER A 246 -21.37 12.79 -3.33
CA SER A 246 -20.89 13.57 -4.46
C SER A 246 -21.83 13.49 -5.66
N LYS A 247 -22.13 14.67 -6.22
CA LYS A 247 -22.84 14.78 -7.50
C LYS A 247 -21.96 14.43 -8.71
N ASN A 248 -20.64 14.36 -8.54
CA ASN A 248 -19.67 14.30 -9.65
C ASN A 248 -18.96 12.95 -9.78
N ASN A 249 -18.62 12.29 -8.66
CA ASN A 249 -17.78 11.09 -8.63
C ASN A 249 -18.51 9.84 -8.11
N GLY A 250 -19.81 9.96 -7.79
CA GLY A 250 -20.58 8.92 -7.11
C GLY A 250 -20.39 8.94 -5.59
N ASN A 251 -21.38 8.44 -4.86
CA ASN A 251 -21.35 8.35 -3.40
C ASN A 251 -20.45 7.20 -2.91
N SER A 252 -20.28 7.04 -1.60
CA SER A 252 -19.61 5.89 -1.00
C SER A 252 -20.19 4.55 -1.50
N ALA A 253 -19.29 3.65 -1.90
CA ALA A 253 -19.65 2.31 -2.32
C ALA A 253 -19.83 1.38 -1.11
N PHE A 254 -20.69 0.38 -1.20
CA PHE A 254 -20.96 -0.56 -0.12
C PHE A 254 -21.47 -1.92 -0.61
N TYR A 255 -21.44 -2.90 0.28
CA TYR A 255 -22.23 -4.13 0.20
C TYR A 255 -22.69 -4.57 1.60
N LEU A 256 -23.76 -5.35 1.66
CA LEU A 256 -24.18 -6.03 2.89
C LEU A 256 -23.55 -7.43 2.92
N ASN A 257 -23.23 -7.95 4.09
CA ASN A 257 -22.66 -9.29 4.23
C ASN A 257 -23.12 -10.01 5.51
N ASN A 258 -22.74 -11.27 5.61
CA ASN A 258 -23.03 -12.15 6.75
C ASN A 258 -24.52 -12.45 6.98
N GLY A 259 -25.19 -12.90 5.92
CA GLY A 259 -26.57 -13.36 6.01
C GLY A 259 -26.83 -14.49 5.02
N ILE A 260 -27.63 -15.47 5.40
CA ILE A 260 -27.81 -16.68 4.58
C ILE A 260 -28.58 -16.43 3.28
N SER A 261 -29.42 -15.40 3.29
CA SER A 261 -30.14 -14.94 2.09
C SER A 261 -29.19 -14.53 0.95
N MET A 262 -27.97 -14.11 1.30
CA MET A 262 -26.94 -13.67 0.37
C MET A 262 -26.03 -14.80 -0.13
N LEU A 263 -26.06 -15.99 0.48
CA LEU A 263 -25.24 -17.13 0.04
C LEU A 263 -25.73 -17.66 -1.31
N ASN A 264 -25.05 -17.30 -2.40
CA ASN A 264 -25.51 -17.58 -3.76
C ASN A 264 -24.40 -17.81 -4.82
N GLU A 265 -23.15 -17.43 -4.58
CA GLU A 265 -22.03 -17.61 -5.52
C GLU A 265 -21.06 -18.73 -5.10
N PRO A 266 -20.42 -19.44 -6.06
CA PRO A 266 -19.32 -20.36 -5.76
C PRO A 266 -18.17 -19.65 -5.03
N GLY A 267 -17.70 -20.27 -3.95
CA GLY A 267 -16.69 -19.72 -3.06
C GLY A 267 -17.27 -18.97 -1.86
N GLU A 268 -18.58 -18.76 -1.78
CA GLU A 268 -19.20 -18.11 -0.63
C GLU A 268 -19.50 -19.07 0.53
N TRP A 269 -19.40 -18.55 1.76
CA TRP A 269 -19.75 -19.27 2.99
C TRP A 269 -20.57 -18.43 3.97
N TYR A 270 -21.28 -19.10 4.88
CA TYR A 270 -22.04 -18.49 5.96
C TYR A 270 -22.05 -19.34 7.25
N LEU A 271 -21.72 -18.73 8.39
CA LEU A 271 -21.80 -19.34 9.72
C LEU A 271 -23.17 -19.06 10.35
N ASP A 272 -24.03 -20.07 10.38
CA ASP A 272 -25.29 -20.04 11.12
C ASP A 272 -25.02 -20.29 12.61
N LYS A 273 -24.89 -19.18 13.34
CA LYS A 273 -24.63 -19.22 14.78
C LYS A 273 -25.77 -19.82 15.59
N LYS A 274 -27.01 -19.67 15.12
CA LYS A 274 -28.20 -20.16 15.83
C LYS A 274 -28.25 -21.68 15.84
N ASN A 275 -27.91 -22.30 14.70
CA ASN A 275 -27.94 -23.75 14.54
C ASN A 275 -26.57 -24.42 14.67
N ALA A 276 -25.52 -23.63 14.93
CA ALA A 276 -24.12 -24.08 14.96
C ALA A 276 -23.73 -24.86 13.69
N LYS A 277 -24.06 -24.31 12.52
CA LYS A 277 -23.76 -24.89 11.21
C LYS A 277 -22.93 -23.93 10.37
N ILE A 278 -22.06 -24.49 9.53
CA ILE A 278 -21.33 -23.75 8.51
C ILE A 278 -21.79 -24.21 7.13
N TYR A 279 -22.07 -23.26 6.25
CA TYR A 279 -22.51 -23.51 4.87
C TYR A 279 -21.48 -22.99 3.89
N TYR A 280 -21.29 -23.73 2.80
CA TYR A 280 -20.34 -23.37 1.74
C TYR A 280 -20.87 -23.78 0.37
N ILE A 281 -20.67 -22.93 -0.64
CA ILE A 281 -20.87 -23.27 -2.05
C ILE A 281 -19.48 -23.50 -2.67
N PRO A 282 -19.09 -24.73 -3.03
CA PRO A 282 -17.75 -24.99 -3.56
C PRO A 282 -17.52 -24.33 -4.92
N ARG A 283 -16.29 -23.85 -5.12
CA ARG A 283 -15.81 -23.41 -6.43
C ARG A 283 -15.64 -24.60 -7.37
N ALA A 284 -15.56 -24.30 -8.66
CA ALA A 284 -15.22 -25.32 -9.66
C ALA A 284 -13.89 -26.01 -9.28
N GLY A 285 -13.89 -27.34 -9.25
CA GLY A 285 -12.71 -28.16 -8.92
C GLY A 285 -12.52 -28.48 -7.42
N GLU A 286 -13.35 -27.94 -6.52
CA GLU A 286 -13.29 -28.29 -5.10
C GLU A 286 -14.17 -29.51 -4.78
N ASP A 287 -13.54 -30.60 -4.38
CA ASP A 287 -14.23 -31.78 -3.85
C ASP A 287 -14.31 -31.72 -2.32
N MET A 288 -15.49 -31.42 -1.79
CA MET A 288 -15.72 -31.27 -0.35
C MET A 288 -15.57 -32.56 0.46
N ASN A 289 -15.49 -33.73 -0.18
CA ASN A 289 -15.20 -34.97 0.55
C ASN A 289 -13.72 -35.08 0.95
N SER A 290 -12.84 -34.37 0.25
CA SER A 290 -11.38 -34.40 0.44
C SER A 290 -10.76 -33.02 0.72
N ALA A 291 -11.54 -31.95 0.60
CA ALA A 291 -11.06 -30.59 0.81
C ALA A 291 -10.66 -30.33 2.27
N LYS A 292 -9.50 -29.68 2.46
CA LYS A 292 -9.06 -29.14 3.73
C LYS A 292 -9.74 -27.79 3.95
N VAL A 293 -10.72 -27.74 4.85
CA VAL A 293 -11.42 -26.49 5.21
C VAL A 293 -10.93 -26.00 6.56
N THR A 294 -10.30 -24.83 6.61
CA THR A 294 -9.71 -24.26 7.84
C THR A 294 -10.41 -22.97 8.23
N VAL A 295 -10.71 -22.80 9.52
CA VAL A 295 -11.20 -21.55 10.10
C VAL A 295 -10.27 -21.10 11.23
N PRO A 296 -10.06 -19.79 11.42
CA PRO A 296 -9.15 -19.29 12.43
C PRO A 296 -9.79 -19.29 13.82
N VAL A 297 -8.98 -19.47 14.87
CA VAL A 297 -9.45 -19.48 16.27
C VAL A 297 -8.75 -18.41 17.09
N LEU A 298 -7.42 -18.52 17.27
CA LEU A 298 -6.63 -17.59 18.08
C LEU A 298 -6.30 -16.32 17.30
N GLU A 299 -6.32 -15.15 17.95
CA GLU A 299 -5.91 -13.89 17.32
C GLU A 299 -4.38 -13.76 17.20
N ASN A 300 -3.63 -14.35 18.14
CA ASN A 300 -2.17 -14.32 18.16
C ASN A 300 -1.61 -15.76 18.09
N LEU A 301 -0.58 -15.98 17.28
CA LEU A 301 0.22 -17.21 17.26
C LEU A 301 1.47 -17.10 18.15
N LEU A 302 2.07 -15.91 18.20
CA LEU A 302 3.32 -15.66 18.90
C LEU A 302 3.27 -14.28 19.58
N GLU A 303 3.48 -14.27 20.89
CA GLU A 303 3.69 -13.07 21.69
C GLU A 303 5.15 -13.07 22.17
N ILE A 304 5.92 -12.06 21.76
CA ILE A 304 7.25 -11.79 22.29
C ILE A 304 7.15 -10.56 23.17
N LYS A 305 7.37 -10.72 24.47
CA LYS A 305 7.09 -9.64 25.41
C LYS A 305 8.08 -9.61 26.56
N GLY A 306 8.88 -8.55 26.57
CA GLY A 306 9.69 -8.16 27.70
C GLY A 306 9.08 -6.99 28.47
N THR A 307 9.91 -6.37 29.29
CA THR A 307 9.66 -5.05 29.88
C THR A 307 10.77 -4.10 29.47
N ILE A 308 10.58 -2.80 29.71
CA ILE A 308 11.59 -1.78 29.40
C ILE A 308 12.95 -2.05 30.10
N ASP A 309 12.93 -2.73 31.25
CA ASP A 309 14.13 -3.06 32.04
C ASP A 309 14.61 -4.50 31.82
N SER A 310 13.75 -5.37 31.30
CA SER A 310 14.06 -6.76 30.97
C SER A 310 13.51 -7.11 29.59
N PRO A 311 14.12 -6.59 28.50
CA PRO A 311 13.67 -6.90 27.16
C PRO A 311 13.95 -8.37 26.79
N VAL A 312 13.20 -8.91 25.84
CA VAL A 312 13.57 -10.18 25.20
C VAL A 312 14.67 -9.91 24.18
N HIS A 313 15.75 -10.68 24.17
CA HIS A 313 16.83 -10.45 23.21
C HIS A 313 17.52 -11.70 22.66
N ASP A 314 18.20 -11.54 21.52
CA ASP A 314 18.99 -12.58 20.83
C ASP A 314 18.18 -13.86 20.54
N PHE A 315 16.97 -13.68 20.01
CA PHE A 315 16.03 -14.77 19.69
C PHE A 315 15.64 -14.72 18.21
N ARG A 316 15.67 -15.89 17.53
CA ARG A 316 15.55 -15.97 16.08
C ARG A 316 14.51 -17.00 15.65
N PHE A 317 13.80 -16.68 14.57
CA PHE A 317 12.91 -17.58 13.84
C PHE A 317 13.42 -17.76 12.41
N LYS A 318 13.52 -19.00 11.95
CA LYS A 318 13.98 -19.30 10.60
C LYS A 318 13.16 -20.38 9.89
N GLY A 319 12.60 -20.06 8.73
CA GLY A 319 11.89 -21.07 7.93
C GLY A 319 10.57 -21.56 8.54
N ILE A 320 9.94 -20.75 9.41
CA ILE A 320 8.68 -21.09 10.10
C ILE A 320 7.51 -20.38 9.43
N SER A 321 6.39 -21.09 9.23
CA SER A 321 5.14 -20.49 8.76
C SER A 321 4.18 -20.21 9.92
N PHE A 322 3.60 -19.01 9.97
CA PHE A 322 2.53 -18.60 10.89
C PHE A 322 1.23 -18.45 10.11
N GLN A 323 0.19 -19.21 10.46
CA GLN A 323 -1.04 -19.25 9.66
C GLN A 323 -2.35 -19.30 10.47
N TYR A 324 -3.42 -18.76 9.87
CA TYR A 324 -4.81 -18.82 10.34
C TYR A 324 -5.06 -18.14 11.69
N SER A 325 -4.47 -16.96 11.92
CA SER A 325 -4.91 -16.10 13.04
C SER A 325 -6.29 -15.50 12.77
N ASN A 326 -7.05 -15.25 13.84
CA ASN A 326 -8.38 -14.65 13.83
C ASN A 326 -8.31 -13.15 14.14
N TRP A 327 -9.42 -12.43 13.93
CA TRP A 327 -9.62 -11.10 14.50
C TRP A 327 -11.11 -10.77 14.55
N LEU A 328 -11.66 -10.59 15.75
CA LEU A 328 -13.11 -10.52 15.96
C LEU A 328 -13.65 -9.14 16.29
N ARG A 329 -12.78 -8.14 16.51
CA ARG A 329 -13.22 -6.79 16.86
C ARG A 329 -14.30 -6.23 15.90
N PRO A 330 -14.18 -6.34 14.56
CA PRO A 330 -15.23 -5.85 13.65
C PRO A 330 -16.60 -6.48 13.89
N SER A 331 -16.65 -7.77 14.23
CA SER A 331 -17.90 -8.48 14.55
C SER A 331 -18.46 -8.13 15.93
N GLN A 332 -17.63 -7.59 16.83
CA GLN A 332 -17.96 -7.35 18.24
C GLN A 332 -18.27 -5.87 18.54
N GLN A 333 -17.61 -4.94 17.85
CA GLN A 333 -17.65 -3.50 18.11
C GLN A 333 -17.73 -2.66 16.83
N GLY A 334 -17.96 -3.29 15.68
CA GLY A 334 -17.76 -2.65 14.38
C GLY A 334 -16.29 -2.28 14.13
N HIS A 335 -16.05 -1.62 13.01
CA HIS A 335 -14.71 -1.13 12.63
C HIS A 335 -14.85 0.18 11.88
N VAL A 336 -14.32 1.26 12.45
CA VAL A 336 -14.32 2.61 11.86
C VAL A 336 -12.90 3.15 12.03
N PRO A 337 -11.99 2.96 11.06
CA PRO A 337 -10.61 3.37 11.15
C PRO A 337 -10.37 4.80 10.67
N LEU A 338 -9.47 5.49 11.38
CA LEU A 338 -8.96 6.80 10.97
C LEU A 338 -8.06 6.66 9.74
N GLN A 339 -7.02 5.84 9.83
CA GLN A 339 -6.08 5.53 8.76
C GLN A 339 -5.28 4.26 9.13
N SER A 340 -4.70 3.57 8.15
CA SER A 340 -3.81 2.40 8.34
C SER A 340 -4.45 1.23 9.11
N GLY A 341 -5.79 1.15 9.14
CA GLY A 341 -6.57 0.18 9.91
C GLY A 341 -6.66 0.45 11.42
N LEU A 342 -6.13 1.57 11.92
CA LEU A 342 -6.23 1.96 13.33
C LEU A 342 -7.66 2.45 13.61
N TYR A 343 -8.41 1.65 14.40
CA TYR A 343 -9.82 1.91 14.66
C TYR A 343 -10.01 3.07 15.63
N LEU A 344 -11.01 3.90 15.39
CA LEU A 344 -11.39 4.98 16.28
C LEU A 344 -12.03 4.41 17.56
N LEU A 345 -11.57 4.92 18.69
CA LEU A 345 -12.16 4.77 20.01
C LEU A 345 -13.12 5.92 20.31
N ASP A 346 -12.72 7.13 19.88
CA ASP A 346 -13.54 8.33 19.88
C ASP A 346 -13.01 9.29 18.80
N ALA A 347 -13.90 10.05 18.16
CA ALA A 347 -13.53 11.11 17.23
C ALA A 347 -14.68 12.05 16.95
N TYR A 348 -14.37 13.34 16.81
CA TYR A 348 -15.38 14.37 16.56
C TYR A 348 -14.78 15.64 15.96
N LYS A 349 -15.63 16.43 15.32
CA LYS A 349 -15.29 17.77 14.83
C LYS A 349 -15.25 18.78 15.98
N LEU A 350 -14.20 19.60 16.02
CA LEU A 350 -14.06 20.70 16.98
C LEU A 350 -14.95 21.88 16.58
N LYS A 351 -15.63 22.49 17.56
CA LYS A 351 -16.39 23.74 17.36
C LYS A 351 -15.47 24.94 17.16
N VAL A 352 -14.35 24.95 17.88
CA VAL A 352 -13.26 25.92 17.73
C VAL A 352 -12.03 25.11 17.33
N PRO A 353 -11.49 25.30 16.12
CA PRO A 353 -10.30 24.58 15.68
C PRO A 353 -9.10 24.84 16.60
N GLY A 354 -8.24 23.85 16.70
CA GLY A 354 -6.88 23.97 17.18
C GLY A 354 -6.52 23.11 18.38
N THR A 355 -5.24 22.77 18.46
CA THR A 355 -4.54 22.32 19.67
C THR A 355 -3.39 23.30 19.95
N PRO A 356 -2.70 23.23 21.10
CA PRO A 356 -1.53 24.07 21.36
C PRO A 356 -0.44 24.01 20.27
N ASN A 357 -0.37 22.91 19.52
CA ASN A 357 0.68 22.65 18.53
C ASN A 357 0.22 22.90 17.08
N GLN A 358 -1.10 22.96 16.84
CA GLN A 358 -1.67 23.07 15.50
C GLN A 358 -3.00 23.81 15.57
N ALA A 359 -2.97 25.13 15.34
CA ALA A 359 -4.15 26.00 15.48
C ALA A 359 -5.25 25.74 14.43
N SER A 360 -4.91 25.11 13.30
CA SER A 360 -5.85 24.79 12.22
C SER A 360 -6.54 23.44 12.36
N LEU A 361 -6.15 22.60 13.33
CA LEU A 361 -6.71 21.26 13.49
C LEU A 361 -8.21 21.34 13.78
N GLU A 362 -9.04 20.73 12.96
CA GLU A 362 -10.50 20.83 13.09
C GLU A 362 -11.17 19.62 13.73
N ASN A 363 -10.40 18.62 14.16
CA ASN A 363 -10.93 17.38 14.73
C ASN A 363 -10.04 16.86 15.86
N GLN A 364 -10.57 15.94 16.66
CA GLN A 364 -9.80 15.11 17.57
C GLN A 364 -10.13 13.65 17.33
N ALA A 365 -9.16 12.77 17.56
CA ALA A 365 -9.32 11.34 17.43
C ALA A 365 -8.43 10.58 18.41
N TRP A 366 -8.94 9.45 18.89
CA TRP A 366 -8.18 8.44 19.63
C TRP A 366 -8.34 7.12 18.92
N VAL A 367 -7.24 6.37 18.81
CA VAL A 367 -7.20 5.14 18.03
C VAL A 367 -6.79 3.96 18.89
N GLY A 368 -7.30 2.77 18.55
CA GLY A 368 -6.74 1.52 18.99
C GLY A 368 -6.15 0.72 17.83
N ARG A 369 -5.42 -0.34 18.18
CA ARG A 369 -4.56 -1.09 17.27
C ARG A 369 -5.13 -2.47 16.97
N PRO A 370 -5.26 -2.89 15.69
CA PRO A 370 -5.65 -4.25 15.34
C PRO A 370 -4.65 -5.28 15.89
N ARG A 371 -5.14 -6.49 16.19
CA ARG A 371 -4.31 -7.61 16.63
C ARG A 371 -3.41 -8.10 15.50
N ALA A 372 -2.27 -8.70 15.86
CA ALA A 372 -1.35 -9.30 14.89
C ALA A 372 -1.13 -10.79 15.14
N ALA A 373 -0.87 -11.56 14.09
CA ALA A 373 -0.49 -12.97 14.23
C ALA A 373 0.78 -13.13 15.07
N VAL A 374 1.72 -12.19 14.94
CA VAL A 374 2.93 -12.10 15.77
C VAL A 374 3.05 -10.68 16.34
N GLU A 375 3.07 -10.57 17.68
CA GLU A 375 3.21 -9.30 18.40
C GLU A 375 4.54 -9.27 19.16
N VAL A 376 5.27 -8.16 19.05
CA VAL A 376 6.58 -7.96 19.67
C VAL A 376 6.58 -6.66 20.48
N ASN A 377 6.91 -6.77 21.77
CA ASN A 377 7.00 -5.65 22.69
C ASN A 377 8.24 -5.77 23.57
N TYR A 378 8.98 -4.69 23.75
CA TYR A 378 10.20 -4.61 24.55
C TYR A 378 11.20 -5.71 24.22
N SER A 379 11.85 -5.56 23.08
CA SER A 379 12.80 -6.56 22.56
C SER A 379 14.02 -5.95 21.90
N ASN A 380 15.10 -6.74 21.79
CA ASN A 380 16.34 -6.31 21.17
C ASN A 380 16.98 -7.45 20.35
N ASN A 381 17.48 -7.16 19.15
CA ASN A 381 18.22 -8.13 18.35
C ASN A 381 17.44 -9.44 18.06
N LEU A 382 16.15 -9.32 17.72
CA LEU A 382 15.37 -10.42 17.20
C LEU A 382 15.58 -10.60 15.69
N GLN A 383 15.34 -11.81 15.20
CA GLN A 383 15.37 -12.06 13.75
C GLN A 383 14.21 -12.93 13.31
N PHE A 384 13.56 -12.53 12.22
CA PHE A 384 12.67 -13.37 11.42
C PHE A 384 13.29 -13.51 10.03
N GLU A 385 13.77 -14.72 9.71
CA GLU A 385 14.43 -15.02 8.45
C GLU A 385 13.71 -16.13 7.68
N SER A 386 13.36 -15.89 6.41
CA SER A 386 12.73 -16.92 5.56
C SER A 386 11.45 -17.52 6.16
N CYS A 387 10.77 -16.78 7.02
CA CYS A 387 9.47 -17.13 7.58
C CYS A 387 8.35 -16.80 6.59
N ARG A 388 7.17 -17.36 6.84
CA ARG A 388 5.96 -17.11 6.04
C ARG A 388 4.81 -16.70 6.94
N PHE A 389 4.15 -15.61 6.62
CA PHE A 389 2.95 -15.10 7.30
C PHE A 389 1.81 -15.23 6.30
N GLU A 390 0.98 -16.27 6.45
CA GLU A 390 -0.01 -16.62 5.44
C GLU A 390 -1.40 -16.90 6.03
N HIS A 391 -2.46 -16.54 5.30
CA HIS A 391 -3.84 -16.83 5.71
C HIS A 391 -4.21 -16.19 7.05
N LEU A 392 -4.03 -14.88 7.20
CA LEU A 392 -4.20 -14.17 8.47
C LEU A 392 -5.36 -13.18 8.39
N SER A 393 -6.16 -13.07 9.45
CA SER A 393 -7.35 -12.21 9.45
C SER A 393 -7.07 -10.72 9.63
N SER A 394 -5.96 -10.35 10.27
CA SER A 394 -5.59 -8.96 10.57
C SER A 394 -4.11 -8.71 10.28
N THR A 395 -3.32 -8.15 11.20
CA THR A 395 -1.91 -7.84 10.95
C THR A 395 -1.03 -9.09 10.91
N GLY A 396 -0.02 -9.13 10.05
CA GLY A 396 0.98 -10.20 9.99
C GLY A 396 1.95 -10.17 11.17
N LEU A 397 2.86 -9.19 11.17
CA LEU A 397 3.86 -8.97 12.20
C LEU A 397 3.75 -7.54 12.75
N ASP A 398 3.79 -7.39 14.06
CA ASP A 398 3.72 -6.09 14.74
C ASP A 398 4.88 -5.88 15.72
N LEU A 399 5.80 -4.97 15.36
CA LEU A 399 6.85 -4.45 16.24
C LEU A 399 6.32 -3.21 16.96
N ASN A 400 5.61 -3.41 18.07
CA ASN A 400 4.73 -2.38 18.63
C ASN A 400 5.47 -1.30 19.42
N LYS A 401 6.10 -1.65 20.54
CA LYS A 401 6.70 -0.69 21.48
C LYS A 401 8.03 -1.16 22.05
N GLY A 402 8.99 -0.24 22.17
CA GLY A 402 10.30 -0.48 22.78
C GLY A 402 11.12 -1.59 22.12
N THR A 403 11.01 -1.75 20.79
CA THR A 403 11.75 -2.77 20.05
C THR A 403 13.00 -2.15 19.40
N HIS A 404 14.12 -2.86 19.43
CA HIS A 404 15.40 -2.34 18.94
C HIS A 404 16.19 -3.37 18.12
N HIS A 405 16.85 -2.94 17.03
CA HIS A 405 17.79 -3.75 16.26
C HIS A 405 17.23 -5.10 15.77
N ASN A 406 15.93 -5.20 15.50
CA ASN A 406 15.33 -6.42 14.96
C ASN A 406 15.45 -6.45 13.44
N ILE A 407 15.59 -7.67 12.91
CA ILE A 407 15.81 -7.92 11.50
C ILE A 407 14.67 -8.79 10.95
N ILE A 408 13.86 -8.20 10.08
CA ILE A 408 12.78 -8.87 9.36
C ILE A 408 13.25 -9.06 7.93
N LYS A 409 13.80 -10.23 7.62
CA LYS A 409 14.55 -10.46 6.39
C LYS A 409 14.10 -11.66 5.57
N GLY A 410 13.89 -11.47 4.27
CA GLY A 410 13.68 -12.60 3.36
C GLY A 410 12.39 -13.37 3.62
N ASN A 411 11.36 -12.73 4.18
CA ASN A 411 10.10 -13.38 4.54
C ASN A 411 9.04 -13.22 3.44
N LEU A 412 8.03 -14.09 3.45
CA LEU A 412 6.80 -13.93 2.67
C LEU A 412 5.65 -13.47 3.58
N PHE A 413 4.94 -12.44 3.16
CA PHE A 413 3.65 -12.04 3.71
C PHE A 413 2.60 -12.14 2.61
N LYS A 414 1.61 -13.02 2.77
CA LYS A 414 0.61 -13.29 1.72
C LYS A 414 -0.74 -13.70 2.26
N ASP A 415 -1.83 -13.24 1.64
CA ASP A 415 -3.19 -13.52 2.08
C ASP A 415 -3.45 -13.06 3.53
N ILE A 416 -3.34 -11.74 3.72
CA ILE A 416 -3.47 -11.08 5.03
C ILE A 416 -4.60 -10.04 4.94
N GLY A 417 -5.53 -10.10 5.89
CA GLY A 417 -6.71 -9.22 5.93
C GLY A 417 -6.38 -7.76 6.26
N GLY A 418 -5.35 -7.53 7.10
CA GLY A 418 -4.84 -6.21 7.46
C GLY A 418 -3.44 -5.93 6.91
N SER A 419 -2.65 -5.15 7.65
CA SER A 419 -1.28 -4.80 7.26
C SER A 419 -0.33 -6.01 7.32
N ALA A 420 0.65 -6.09 6.42
CA ALA A 420 1.64 -7.15 6.53
C ALA A 420 2.57 -6.94 7.72
N ILE A 421 3.11 -5.73 7.85
CA ILE A 421 4.02 -5.33 8.94
C ILE A 421 3.58 -3.99 9.51
N ASN A 422 3.40 -3.93 10.83
CA ASN A 422 3.31 -2.68 11.59
C ASN A 422 4.57 -2.47 12.44
N VAL A 423 5.07 -1.23 12.54
CA VAL A 423 6.23 -0.87 13.38
C VAL A 423 5.98 0.45 14.11
N GLY A 424 6.30 0.49 15.39
CA GLY A 424 6.17 1.68 16.23
C GLY A 424 4.74 1.98 16.64
N VAL A 425 4.59 3.03 17.45
CA VAL A 425 3.31 3.43 18.04
C VAL A 425 2.57 4.38 17.09
N PHE A 426 1.25 4.22 16.93
CA PHE A 426 0.37 5.13 16.15
C PHE A 426 -0.50 5.97 17.09
N SER A 427 0.11 6.47 18.16
CA SER A 427 -0.53 6.89 19.41
C SER A 427 -1.00 5.72 20.29
N GLU A 428 -0.83 5.87 21.60
CA GLU A 428 -1.44 4.99 22.61
C GLU A 428 -2.94 5.31 22.69
N GLU A 429 -3.77 4.37 23.19
CA GLU A 429 -5.24 4.54 23.19
C GLU A 429 -5.74 5.82 23.88
N ALA A 430 -5.02 6.31 24.90
CA ALA A 430 -5.35 7.53 25.62
C ALA A 430 -4.70 8.81 25.04
N PHE A 431 -3.85 8.67 24.02
CA PHE A 431 -3.10 9.77 23.41
C PHE A 431 -3.80 10.22 22.12
N GLU A 432 -4.13 11.52 22.06
CA GLU A 432 -4.81 12.10 20.90
C GLU A 432 -3.92 11.98 19.64
N ALA A 433 -4.51 11.52 18.54
CA ALA A 433 -3.78 11.00 17.39
C ALA A 433 -2.94 12.05 16.64
N HIS A 434 -3.27 13.35 16.75
CA HIS A 434 -2.62 14.45 16.03
C HIS A 434 -1.57 15.16 16.89
N LEU A 435 -1.39 14.77 18.15
CA LEU A 435 -0.34 15.34 18.99
C LEU A 435 1.04 14.75 18.62
N PRO A 436 2.11 15.57 18.64
CA PRO A 436 3.45 15.06 18.44
C PRO A 436 3.84 14.15 19.61
N LEU A 437 4.26 12.92 19.31
CA LEU A 437 4.77 12.03 20.35
C LEU A 437 6.11 12.54 20.87
N VAL A 438 6.18 12.80 22.17
CA VAL A 438 7.41 13.10 22.92
C VAL A 438 7.45 12.13 24.10
N VAL A 439 8.54 11.38 24.21
CA VAL A 439 8.74 10.42 25.31
C VAL A 439 9.71 10.97 26.34
N LYS A 440 9.59 10.49 27.58
CA LYS A 440 10.60 10.75 28.63
C LYS A 440 11.74 9.75 28.58
N ASP A 441 11.45 8.53 28.12
CA ASP A 441 12.38 7.43 28.03
C ASP A 441 12.44 6.93 26.58
N GLU A 442 13.56 7.19 25.90
CA GLU A 442 13.76 6.82 24.50
C GLU A 442 13.68 5.30 24.26
N ARG A 443 13.80 4.47 25.32
CA ARG A 443 13.60 3.01 25.24
C ARG A 443 12.16 2.61 24.92
N GLU A 444 11.20 3.53 24.99
CA GLU A 444 9.83 3.27 24.53
C GLU A 444 9.71 3.29 23.00
N VAL A 445 10.65 3.94 22.30
CA VAL A 445 10.57 4.19 20.85
C VAL A 445 11.17 3.03 20.08
N CYS A 446 10.38 2.43 19.18
CA CYS A 446 10.89 1.42 18.27
C CYS A 446 11.97 2.04 17.36
N SER A 447 13.17 1.45 17.37
CA SER A 447 14.30 2.06 16.68
C SER A 447 15.35 1.09 16.15
N ASN A 448 16.06 1.52 15.11
CA ASN A 448 17.13 0.73 14.46
C ASN A 448 16.62 -0.61 13.88
N GLU A 449 15.34 -0.68 13.52
CA GLU A 449 14.74 -1.85 12.88
C GLU A 449 15.16 -1.95 11.42
N THR A 450 15.35 -3.18 10.92
CA THR A 450 15.65 -3.46 9.52
C THR A 450 14.60 -4.38 8.92
N ILE A 451 13.85 -3.89 7.93
CA ILE A 451 12.89 -4.67 7.14
C ILE A 451 13.45 -4.79 5.74
N SER A 452 13.97 -5.97 5.39
CA SER A 452 14.73 -6.16 4.15
C SER A 452 14.39 -7.42 3.35
N ASP A 453 14.45 -7.32 2.03
CA ASP A 453 14.35 -8.48 1.14
C ASP A 453 13.05 -9.31 1.30
N ASN A 454 11.97 -8.74 1.83
CA ASN A 454 10.69 -9.42 2.01
C ASN A 454 9.81 -9.29 0.77
N LEU A 455 9.00 -10.30 0.50
CA LEU A 455 7.87 -10.21 -0.42
C LEU A 455 6.58 -10.01 0.36
N ILE A 456 5.83 -8.97 0.00
CA ILE A 456 4.51 -8.65 0.55
C ILE A 456 3.52 -8.64 -0.62
N THR A 457 2.57 -9.57 -0.64
CA THR A 457 1.68 -9.73 -1.81
C THR A 457 0.29 -10.23 -1.44
N ASN A 458 -0.79 -9.71 -2.04
CA ASN A 458 -2.18 -10.06 -1.67
C ASN A 458 -2.40 -9.89 -0.14
N VAL A 459 -2.05 -8.71 0.36
CA VAL A 459 -2.32 -8.29 1.74
C VAL A 459 -3.35 -7.17 1.73
N THR A 460 -3.81 -6.67 2.88
CA THR A 460 -4.89 -5.68 2.98
C THR A 460 -6.21 -6.13 2.34
N ASN A 461 -6.44 -7.45 2.29
CA ASN A 461 -7.50 -8.06 1.48
C ASN A 461 -8.88 -8.12 2.18
N GLU A 462 -9.00 -7.55 3.38
CA GLU A 462 -10.28 -7.32 4.06
C GLU A 462 -10.43 -5.87 4.54
N ASP A 463 -9.47 -5.36 5.30
CA ASP A 463 -9.40 -3.94 5.63
C ASP A 463 -8.59 -3.23 4.55
N TRP A 464 -9.30 -2.66 3.59
CA TRP A 464 -8.67 -2.02 2.43
C TRP A 464 -7.87 -0.77 2.77
N GLY A 465 -8.04 -0.18 3.96
CA GLY A 465 -7.30 1.00 4.44
C GLY A 465 -5.96 0.68 5.11
N THR A 466 -5.55 -0.59 5.14
CA THR A 466 -4.27 -1.04 5.69
C THR A 466 -3.15 -1.02 4.63
N LEU A 467 -1.93 -1.45 4.99
CA LEU A 467 -0.73 -1.25 4.16
C LEU A 467 0.11 -2.51 3.98
N GLY A 468 1.00 -2.49 2.99
CA GLY A 468 2.13 -3.43 2.96
C GLY A 468 2.97 -3.27 4.23
N ILE A 469 3.58 -2.09 4.41
CA ILE A 469 4.35 -1.75 5.61
C ILE A 469 3.82 -0.44 6.19
N SER A 470 3.43 -0.44 7.46
CA SER A 470 3.01 0.74 8.20
C SER A 470 4.00 1.01 9.34
N ALA A 471 4.70 2.14 9.30
CA ALA A 471 5.59 2.59 10.36
C ALA A 471 5.03 3.87 10.99
N GLY A 472 4.70 3.83 12.29
CA GLY A 472 4.16 4.97 13.05
C GLY A 472 5.26 5.91 13.53
N PHE A 473 5.25 6.24 14.82
CA PHE A 473 6.35 6.95 15.47
C PHE A 473 7.54 6.00 15.68
N VAL A 474 8.54 6.10 14.79
CA VAL A 474 9.75 5.26 14.75
C VAL A 474 11.00 6.10 14.52
N LYS A 475 12.17 5.55 14.85
CA LYS A 475 13.45 6.25 14.75
C LYS A 475 14.58 5.37 14.22
N ASN A 476 15.43 5.90 13.35
CA ASN A 476 16.58 5.20 12.77
C ASN A 476 16.23 3.89 12.03
N ILE A 477 14.98 3.69 11.59
CA ILE A 477 14.61 2.43 10.93
C ILE A 477 15.05 2.41 9.46
N THR A 478 15.27 1.22 8.90
CA THR A 478 15.57 1.02 7.48
C THR A 478 14.59 0.00 6.88
N ILE A 479 13.83 0.44 5.87
CA ILE A 479 12.97 -0.39 5.04
C ILE A 479 13.61 -0.46 3.66
N GLU A 480 14.24 -1.58 3.32
CA GLU A 480 15.01 -1.69 2.07
C GLU A 480 14.76 -2.94 1.25
N HIS A 481 14.85 -2.86 -0.08
CA HIS A 481 14.85 -4.03 -0.95
C HIS A 481 13.66 -4.98 -0.78
N ASN A 482 12.50 -4.47 -0.35
CA ASN A 482 11.27 -5.27 -0.31
C ASN A 482 10.53 -5.18 -1.65
N GLU A 483 9.76 -6.22 -2.00
CA GLU A 483 8.81 -6.18 -3.11
C GLU A 483 7.39 -6.20 -2.56
N ILE A 484 6.55 -5.23 -2.96
CA ILE A 484 5.18 -5.06 -2.49
C ILE A 484 4.22 -5.06 -3.69
N SER A 485 3.24 -5.96 -3.69
CA SER A 485 2.23 -6.05 -4.73
C SER A 485 0.84 -6.44 -4.27
N ASP A 486 -0.16 -6.20 -5.12
CA ASP A 486 -1.55 -6.58 -4.89
C ASP A 486 -2.07 -6.12 -3.52
N VAL A 487 -1.93 -4.81 -3.27
CA VAL A 487 -2.38 -4.13 -2.05
C VAL A 487 -3.49 -3.12 -2.35
N SER A 488 -4.43 -3.00 -1.41
CA SER A 488 -5.67 -2.24 -1.55
C SER A 488 -5.50 -0.73 -1.54
N TYR A 489 -4.43 -0.25 -0.88
CA TYR A 489 -4.15 1.16 -0.68
C TYR A 489 -2.67 1.45 -0.95
N SER A 490 -1.92 2.01 0.01
CA SER A 490 -0.52 2.40 -0.16
C SER A 490 0.43 1.22 0.11
N GLY A 491 1.62 1.25 -0.52
CA GLY A 491 2.64 0.22 -0.32
C GLY A 491 3.33 0.36 1.04
N ILE A 492 3.95 1.52 1.27
CA ILE A 492 4.65 1.88 2.51
C ILE A 492 4.11 3.21 3.03
N ALA A 493 3.72 3.26 4.31
CA ALA A 493 3.45 4.51 5.03
C ALA A 493 4.45 4.67 6.18
N MET A 494 4.99 5.88 6.35
CA MET A 494 5.92 6.19 7.44
C MET A 494 5.62 7.52 8.14
N GLY A 495 5.46 7.46 9.45
CA GLY A 495 5.13 8.58 10.32
C GLY A 495 3.66 8.61 10.73
N TRP A 496 3.38 9.40 11.76
CA TRP A 496 2.05 9.59 12.33
C TRP A 496 1.93 10.99 12.95
N GLY A 497 0.70 11.46 13.17
CA GLY A 497 0.44 12.68 13.95
C GLY A 497 0.11 13.95 13.16
N TRP A 498 0.13 13.95 11.83
CA TRP A 498 -0.22 15.11 10.99
C TRP A 498 0.41 16.44 11.45
N THR A 499 1.67 16.42 11.89
CA THR A 499 2.30 17.58 12.56
C THR A 499 3.74 17.82 12.14
N HIS A 500 4.07 19.06 11.81
CA HIS A 500 5.46 19.47 11.58
C HIS A 500 6.21 19.76 12.89
N THR A 501 5.53 19.64 14.05
CA THR A 501 6.18 19.81 15.34
C THR A 501 7.21 18.69 15.56
N LYS A 502 8.39 19.07 16.07
CA LYS A 502 9.43 18.12 16.42
C LYS A 502 8.88 17.06 17.39
N ASN A 503 9.16 15.81 17.08
CA ASN A 503 8.70 14.63 17.80
C ASN A 503 9.86 13.60 17.87
N VAL A 504 9.58 12.36 18.26
CA VAL A 504 10.60 11.29 18.41
C VAL A 504 11.23 10.81 17.09
N MET A 505 10.63 11.09 15.94
CA MET A 505 11.05 10.53 14.65
C MET A 505 12.26 11.25 14.06
N GLU A 506 13.25 10.49 13.60
CA GLU A 506 14.41 10.99 12.88
C GLU A 506 15.18 9.84 12.20
N ASN A 507 15.98 10.18 11.18
CA ASN A 507 16.91 9.30 10.45
C ASN A 507 16.27 8.01 9.87
N ASN A 508 14.99 8.06 9.50
CA ASN A 508 14.30 6.91 8.93
C ASN A 508 14.58 6.77 7.43
N LYS A 509 14.66 5.54 6.92
CA LYS A 509 15.08 5.28 5.53
C LYS A 509 14.14 4.31 4.81
N ILE A 510 13.73 4.67 3.61
CA ILE A 510 12.98 3.83 2.66
C ILE A 510 13.80 3.73 1.37
N LEU A 511 14.51 2.61 1.19
CA LEU A 511 15.57 2.49 0.18
C LEU A 511 15.32 1.34 -0.79
N ALA A 512 15.39 1.59 -2.09
CA ALA A 512 15.41 0.54 -3.12
C ALA A 512 14.29 -0.51 -3.01
N ASN A 513 13.09 -0.13 -2.55
CA ASN A 513 11.92 -1.01 -2.55
C ASN A 513 11.26 -1.01 -3.93
N LYS A 514 10.65 -2.13 -4.31
CA LYS A 514 9.89 -2.30 -5.55
C LYS A 514 8.40 -2.40 -5.22
N ILE A 515 7.63 -1.39 -5.58
CA ILE A 515 6.20 -1.31 -5.27
C ILE A 515 5.41 -1.26 -6.58
N HIS A 516 4.48 -2.18 -6.77
CA HIS A 516 3.63 -2.19 -7.96
C HIS A 516 2.29 -2.86 -7.71
N HIS A 517 1.30 -2.62 -8.56
CA HIS A 517 -0.06 -3.17 -8.40
C HIS A 517 -0.64 -2.81 -7.01
N TYR A 518 -0.56 -1.53 -6.66
CA TYR A 518 -1.13 -0.95 -5.44
C TYR A 518 -2.39 -0.15 -5.76
N ALA A 519 -3.05 0.41 -4.74
CA ALA A 519 -4.32 1.14 -4.86
C ALA A 519 -5.46 0.31 -5.47
N LYS A 520 -5.51 -1.01 -5.19
CA LYS A 520 -6.55 -1.91 -5.73
C LYS A 520 -7.96 -1.40 -5.45
N HIS A 521 -8.18 -0.78 -4.29
CA HIS A 521 -9.51 -0.39 -3.85
C HIS A 521 -9.63 1.07 -3.44
N LEU A 522 -8.61 1.69 -2.82
CA LEU A 522 -8.70 3.03 -2.24
C LEU A 522 -7.75 4.03 -2.90
N HIS A 523 -8.18 5.29 -2.97
CA HIS A 523 -7.39 6.44 -3.42
C HIS A 523 -7.14 7.41 -2.25
N ASP A 524 -6.55 8.58 -2.53
CA ASP A 524 -5.73 9.33 -1.55
C ASP A 524 -4.46 8.55 -1.20
N VAL A 525 -3.82 8.02 -2.23
CA VAL A 525 -2.94 6.85 -2.14
C VAL A 525 -1.61 7.09 -2.86
N SER A 526 -0.56 6.44 -2.38
CA SER A 526 0.72 6.40 -3.08
C SER A 526 1.49 5.10 -2.88
N GLY A 527 2.54 4.87 -3.68
CA GLY A 527 3.46 3.77 -3.39
C GLY A 527 4.15 3.99 -2.05
N ILE A 528 4.72 5.18 -1.85
CA ILE A 528 5.35 5.61 -0.60
C ILE A 528 4.70 6.91 -0.09
N TYR A 529 4.16 6.81 1.12
CA TYR A 529 3.44 7.86 1.84
C TYR A 529 4.18 8.26 3.13
N THR A 530 4.18 9.54 3.49
CA THR A 530 4.74 10.01 4.77
C THR A 530 3.84 11.00 5.51
N LEU A 531 4.00 11.02 6.83
CA LEU A 531 3.43 12.03 7.74
C LEU A 531 4.49 12.63 8.65
N SER A 532 4.23 13.87 9.07
CA SER A 532 4.91 14.57 10.16
C SER A 532 6.41 14.81 10.00
N SER A 533 6.98 15.63 10.89
CA SER A 533 8.41 15.98 10.90
C SER A 533 9.29 14.77 11.21
N GLN A 534 10.25 14.50 10.32
CA GLN A 534 11.21 13.39 10.44
C GLN A 534 12.61 13.81 9.96
N PRO A 535 13.37 14.60 10.74
CA PRO A 535 14.67 15.12 10.35
C PRO A 535 15.65 14.05 9.85
N ASN A 536 16.44 14.39 8.84
CA ASN A 536 17.48 13.55 8.23
C ASN A 536 16.98 12.21 7.65
N SER A 537 15.70 12.11 7.33
CA SER A 537 15.11 10.90 6.75
C SER A 537 15.30 10.84 5.24
N GLN A 538 15.21 9.64 4.67
CA GLN A 538 15.57 9.36 3.28
C GLN A 538 14.51 8.48 2.59
N ILE A 539 14.14 8.84 1.36
CA ILE A 539 13.34 8.03 0.44
C ILE A 539 14.11 7.97 -0.87
N GLU A 540 14.83 6.88 -1.11
CA GLU A 540 15.81 6.84 -2.19
C GLU A 540 15.76 5.56 -3.00
N GLU A 541 15.99 5.69 -4.30
CA GLU A 541 16.26 4.55 -5.20
C GLU A 541 15.11 3.54 -5.34
N ASN A 542 13.90 3.89 -4.91
CA ASN A 542 12.73 3.02 -5.00
C ASN A 542 12.21 2.95 -6.44
N TYR A 543 11.62 1.81 -6.80
CA TYR A 543 10.84 1.61 -8.02
C TYR A 543 9.36 1.59 -7.68
N ILE A 544 8.56 2.46 -8.31
CA ILE A 544 7.11 2.50 -8.11
C ILE A 544 6.39 2.56 -9.46
N ASP A 545 5.55 1.57 -9.73
CA ASP A 545 4.82 1.42 -11.00
C ASP A 545 3.43 0.83 -10.80
N LYS A 546 2.64 0.71 -11.88
CA LYS A 546 1.38 -0.05 -11.98
C LYS A 546 0.40 0.25 -10.85
N VAL A 547 -0.42 1.26 -11.04
CA VAL A 547 -1.51 1.57 -10.11
C VAL A 547 -2.77 0.88 -10.58
N TYR A 548 -3.47 0.15 -9.72
CA TYR A 548 -4.76 -0.43 -10.07
C TYR A 548 -5.80 0.65 -10.33
N ASN A 549 -6.72 0.38 -11.26
CA ASN A 549 -7.89 1.22 -11.43
C ASN A 549 -8.93 0.89 -10.36
N SER A 550 -9.15 1.77 -9.38
CA SER A 550 -10.24 1.60 -8.42
C SER A 550 -11.54 2.24 -8.94
N PRO A 551 -12.56 1.45 -9.33
CA PRO A 551 -13.84 2.00 -9.78
C PRO A 551 -14.67 2.60 -8.63
N TYR A 552 -14.28 2.35 -7.38
CA TYR A 552 -15.04 2.73 -6.19
C TYR A 552 -14.45 3.90 -5.40
N ALA A 553 -13.25 4.35 -5.77
CA ALA A 553 -12.59 5.50 -5.19
C ALA A 553 -13.46 6.77 -5.23
N HIS A 554 -13.35 7.59 -4.17
CA HIS A 554 -14.07 8.86 -4.02
C HIS A 554 -13.58 9.93 -5.02
N ASP A 555 -12.28 9.95 -5.28
CA ASP A 555 -11.63 10.77 -6.31
C ASP A 555 -10.76 9.89 -7.23
N PRO A 556 -11.19 9.62 -8.47
CA PRO A 556 -10.45 8.75 -9.39
C PRO A 556 -9.10 9.32 -9.85
N PHE A 557 -8.79 10.59 -9.57
CA PHE A 557 -7.53 11.23 -9.97
C PHE A 557 -6.49 11.32 -8.86
N LEU A 558 -6.88 11.06 -7.61
CA LEU A 558 -6.03 11.16 -6.42
C LEU A 558 -5.27 9.85 -6.14
N TRP A 559 -4.51 9.40 -7.13
CA TRP A 559 -3.52 8.35 -7.01
C TRP A 559 -2.15 8.91 -7.37
N LEU A 560 -1.11 8.52 -6.64
CA LEU A 560 0.21 9.15 -6.69
C LEU A 560 1.29 8.06 -6.64
N TYR A 561 2.53 8.38 -6.99
CA TYR A 561 3.68 7.48 -6.75
C TYR A 561 4.35 7.77 -5.41
N LEU A 562 4.59 9.05 -5.14
CA LEU A 562 5.19 9.56 -3.91
C LEU A 562 4.26 10.61 -3.32
N TYR A 563 4.05 10.55 -2.01
CA TYR A 563 3.17 11.48 -1.30
C TYR A 563 3.74 11.86 0.07
N THR A 564 4.17 13.11 0.21
CA THR A 564 4.45 13.70 1.53
C THR A 564 3.21 14.44 2.00
N ASP A 565 2.56 13.94 3.04
CA ASP A 565 1.33 14.49 3.60
C ASP A 565 1.61 15.40 4.81
N GLU A 566 0.57 15.82 5.50
CA GLU A 566 0.60 16.89 6.51
C GLU A 566 1.74 16.75 7.52
N GLY A 567 2.47 17.85 7.69
CA GLY A 567 3.59 17.94 8.60
C GLY A 567 4.90 17.35 8.09
N SER A 568 4.91 16.63 6.96
CA SER A 568 6.12 16.01 6.41
C SER A 568 7.21 17.06 6.15
N GLN A 569 8.35 16.93 6.83
CA GLN A 569 9.55 17.76 6.62
C GLN A 569 10.80 16.99 7.05
N GLY A 570 11.97 17.40 6.53
CA GLY A 570 13.27 16.81 6.89
C GLY A 570 13.68 15.59 6.05
N PHE A 571 12.96 15.32 4.95
CA PHE A 571 13.26 14.22 4.04
C PHE A 571 14.18 14.64 2.89
N THR A 572 15.11 13.74 2.53
CA THR A 572 15.74 13.69 1.20
C THR A 572 15.05 12.63 0.36
N ILE A 573 14.43 13.04 -0.74
CA ILE A 573 13.63 12.19 -1.63
C ILE A 573 14.29 12.22 -3.00
N LYS A 574 15.06 11.19 -3.33
CA LYS A 574 15.89 11.20 -4.54
C LYS A 574 15.99 9.90 -5.30
N ASN A 575 16.19 10.00 -6.61
CA ASN A 575 16.47 8.87 -7.49
C ASN A 575 15.40 7.77 -7.46
N ASN A 576 14.14 8.12 -7.17
CA ASN A 576 13.06 7.13 -7.20
C ASN A 576 12.52 7.01 -8.62
N TRP A 577 12.63 5.82 -9.22
CA TRP A 577 12.04 5.57 -10.53
C TRP A 577 10.51 5.49 -10.39
N ILE A 578 9.81 6.39 -11.07
CA ILE A 578 8.34 6.44 -11.12
C ILE A 578 7.90 6.63 -12.57
N ALA A 579 6.78 6.03 -12.98
CA ALA A 579 6.40 6.06 -14.40
C ALA A 579 6.01 7.47 -14.90
N THR A 580 5.59 8.37 -14.01
CA THR A 580 5.37 9.80 -14.29
C THR A 580 5.40 10.57 -12.98
N GLU A 581 5.69 11.87 -13.01
CA GLU A 581 5.80 12.76 -11.84
C GLU A 581 4.44 13.12 -11.20
N LYS A 582 3.59 12.11 -10.98
CA LYS A 582 2.32 12.26 -10.28
C LYS A 582 2.57 12.16 -8.77
N ILE A 583 3.01 13.27 -8.19
CA ILE A 583 3.46 13.43 -6.81
C ILE A 583 2.59 14.49 -6.12
N LEU A 584 2.38 14.35 -4.80
CA LEU A 584 1.73 15.37 -3.98
C LEU A 584 2.57 15.74 -2.75
N LYS A 585 2.56 17.03 -2.42
CA LYS A 585 3.17 17.63 -1.24
C LYS A 585 2.07 18.38 -0.47
N ASN A 586 1.30 17.67 0.35
CA ASN A 586 0.14 18.24 1.04
C ASN A 586 0.53 18.77 2.42
N ASN A 587 0.28 20.05 2.69
CA ASN A 587 0.50 20.69 4.00
C ASN A 587 1.82 20.30 4.69
N ASN A 588 2.91 20.24 3.92
CA ASN A 588 4.23 19.87 4.43
C ASN A 588 4.73 20.91 5.45
N GLY A 589 5.67 20.50 6.29
CA GLY A 589 6.26 21.39 7.29
C GLY A 589 7.12 22.50 6.65
N PRO A 590 7.28 23.64 7.34
CA PRO A 590 7.96 24.82 6.80
C PRO A 590 9.46 24.63 6.53
N GLU A 591 10.12 23.65 7.16
CA GLU A 591 11.52 23.31 6.85
C GLU A 591 11.67 22.67 5.46
N GLY A 592 10.56 22.13 4.93
CA GLY A 592 10.50 21.54 3.60
C GLY A 592 11.18 20.18 3.49
N ASN A 593 11.22 19.69 2.24
CA ASN A 593 11.80 18.42 1.84
C ASN A 593 12.67 18.63 0.60
N ILE A 594 13.75 17.87 0.46
CA ILE A 594 14.62 17.90 -0.71
C ILE A 594 14.08 16.88 -1.72
N TRP A 595 13.74 17.34 -2.93
CA TRP A 595 13.28 16.48 -4.03
C TRP A 595 14.27 16.55 -5.18
N GLN A 596 14.76 15.40 -5.65
CA GLN A 596 15.73 15.37 -6.75
C GLN A 596 15.60 14.10 -7.59
N ASN A 597 15.41 14.23 -8.91
CA ASN A 597 15.47 13.10 -9.85
C ASN A 597 14.47 11.97 -9.48
N ASN A 598 13.18 12.29 -9.40
CA ASN A 598 12.12 11.34 -9.10
C ASN A 598 11.15 11.28 -10.27
N ASP A 599 11.51 10.52 -11.28
CA ASP A 599 10.93 10.60 -12.62
C ASP A 599 11.21 9.31 -13.41
N PRO A 600 10.62 9.12 -14.60
CA PRO A 600 10.85 7.91 -15.39
C PRO A 600 12.26 7.79 -15.99
N TYR A 601 13.12 8.81 -15.84
CA TYR A 601 14.45 8.90 -16.42
C TYR A 601 15.57 8.52 -15.46
N VAL A 602 15.23 8.23 -14.20
CA VAL A 602 16.14 7.59 -13.24
C VAL A 602 16.83 6.38 -13.89
N SER A 603 18.14 6.27 -13.66
CA SER A 603 19.01 5.24 -14.23
C SER A 603 18.38 3.84 -14.15
N THR A 604 18.44 3.10 -15.26
CA THR A 604 17.98 1.70 -15.29
C THR A 604 18.70 0.84 -14.27
N LYS A 605 19.96 1.14 -13.92
CA LYS A 605 20.67 0.43 -12.85
C LYS A 605 19.99 0.55 -11.48
N ILE A 606 19.42 1.71 -11.17
CA ILE A 606 18.69 1.94 -9.90
C ILE A 606 17.36 1.20 -9.96
N LYS A 607 16.63 1.38 -11.06
CA LYS A 607 15.37 0.66 -11.33
C LYS A 607 15.51 -0.86 -11.21
N ASP A 608 16.55 -1.43 -11.81
CA ASP A 608 16.77 -2.89 -11.86
C ASP A 608 17.33 -3.44 -10.54
N ALA A 609 17.92 -2.59 -9.69
CA ALA A 609 18.42 -2.96 -8.37
C ALA A 609 17.35 -2.92 -7.27
N ALA A 610 16.22 -2.27 -7.51
CA ALA A 610 15.12 -2.17 -6.55
C ALA A 610 14.39 -3.52 -6.37
N GLY A 611 13.98 -3.79 -5.13
CA GLY A 611 13.31 -5.03 -4.74
C GLY A 611 14.26 -6.08 -4.18
N ILE A 612 13.76 -7.32 -4.11
CA ILE A 612 14.38 -8.43 -3.38
C ILE A 612 15.73 -8.82 -3.99
N ARG A 613 16.73 -9.06 -3.13
CA ARG A 613 18.07 -9.49 -3.55
C ARG A 613 18.30 -10.99 -3.30
N ALA A 614 19.39 -11.51 -3.85
CA ALA A 614 19.88 -12.84 -3.49
C ALA A 614 20.22 -12.91 -1.98
N PRO A 615 19.99 -14.06 -1.30
CA PRO A 615 19.51 -15.34 -1.85
C PRO A 615 17.98 -15.48 -1.96
N TYR A 616 17.19 -14.43 -1.68
CA TYR A 616 15.74 -14.54 -1.52
C TYR A 616 14.93 -14.36 -2.81
N LEU A 617 15.59 -14.31 -3.98
CA LEU A 617 14.95 -14.09 -5.29
C LEU A 617 13.84 -15.10 -5.61
N ASP A 618 13.87 -16.31 -5.03
CA ASP A 618 12.82 -17.30 -5.20
C ASP A 618 11.46 -16.84 -4.66
N LEU A 619 11.43 -15.88 -3.72
CA LEU A 619 10.19 -15.28 -3.23
C LEU A 619 9.38 -14.66 -4.37
N VAL A 620 10.02 -14.07 -5.38
CA VAL A 620 9.34 -13.38 -6.49
C VAL A 620 8.38 -14.31 -7.26
N LYS A 621 8.57 -15.64 -7.18
CA LYS A 621 7.64 -16.63 -7.76
C LYS A 621 6.28 -16.67 -7.06
N GLU A 622 6.16 -16.11 -5.87
CA GLU A 622 4.94 -16.04 -5.07
C GLU A 622 4.14 -14.75 -5.31
N VAL A 623 4.65 -13.83 -6.14
CA VAL A 623 3.97 -12.56 -6.47
C VAL A 623 2.56 -12.85 -7.00
N VAL A 624 1.57 -12.21 -6.36
CA VAL A 624 0.18 -12.20 -6.81
C VAL A 624 -0.09 -10.89 -7.55
N ILE A 625 -0.80 -11.01 -8.67
CA ILE A 625 -1.34 -9.91 -9.47
C ILE A 625 -2.73 -10.32 -9.94
N GLU A 626 -3.75 -9.50 -9.65
CA GLU A 626 -5.08 -9.64 -10.25
C GLU A 626 -5.15 -8.92 -11.60
N GLU A 627 -4.70 -9.58 -12.67
CA GLU A 627 -4.68 -9.03 -14.04
C GLU A 627 -6.07 -8.57 -14.53
N SER A 628 -7.14 -9.24 -14.09
CA SER A 628 -8.51 -8.89 -14.46
C SER A 628 -9.01 -7.56 -13.89
N TRP A 629 -8.33 -6.99 -12.88
CA TRP A 629 -8.75 -5.74 -12.25
C TRP A 629 -8.47 -4.52 -13.13
N GLY A 630 -7.40 -4.58 -13.95
CA GLY A 630 -6.98 -3.50 -14.83
C GLY A 630 -6.26 -2.35 -14.11
N LEU A 631 -5.47 -1.59 -14.87
CA LEU A 631 -4.59 -0.54 -14.34
C LEU A 631 -5.10 0.87 -14.68
N GLN A 632 -4.69 1.85 -13.90
CA GLN A 632 -4.80 3.25 -14.27
C GLN A 632 -4.05 3.50 -15.57
N GLU A 633 -4.68 4.22 -16.48
CA GLU A 633 -3.97 4.76 -17.63
C GLU A 633 -2.96 5.82 -17.16
N LEU A 634 -1.78 5.87 -17.79
CA LEU A 634 -0.85 6.96 -17.53
C LEU A 634 -1.39 8.26 -18.14
N PRO A 635 -1.27 9.40 -17.44
CA PRO A 635 -1.69 10.68 -17.99
C PRO A 635 -0.83 11.02 -19.22
N LYS A 636 -1.48 11.51 -20.28
CA LYS A 636 -0.85 11.85 -21.56
C LYS A 636 -0.77 13.36 -21.75
N PRO A 637 0.22 13.89 -22.48
CA PRO A 637 0.31 15.31 -22.81
C PRO A 637 -0.94 15.82 -23.52
N VAL A 638 -1.54 16.89 -23.01
CA VAL A 638 -2.73 17.55 -23.56
C VAL A 638 -2.60 19.06 -23.42
N ALA A 639 -3.01 19.79 -24.45
CA ALA A 639 -3.29 21.22 -24.35
C ALA A 639 -4.82 21.48 -24.46
N ILE A 640 -5.35 22.27 -23.53
CA ILE A 640 -6.74 22.78 -23.58
C ILE A 640 -6.66 24.28 -23.81
N GLU A 641 -7.21 24.74 -24.92
CA GLU A 641 -7.25 26.16 -25.29
C GLU A 641 -8.62 26.73 -24.99
N LEU A 642 -8.64 27.85 -24.28
CA LEU A 642 -9.78 28.66 -23.94
C LEU A 642 -9.70 29.95 -24.78
N ILE A 643 -10.73 30.22 -25.57
CA ILE A 643 -10.82 31.37 -26.47
C ILE A 643 -11.96 32.27 -25.99
N GLY A 644 -11.62 33.48 -25.54
CA GLY A 644 -12.56 34.43 -24.94
C GLY A 644 -11.86 35.64 -24.32
N ALA A 645 -12.58 36.43 -23.53
CA ALA A 645 -12.06 37.59 -22.82
C ALA A 645 -12.18 37.42 -21.30
N ASP A 646 -11.44 38.25 -20.54
CA ASP A 646 -11.56 38.39 -19.09
C ASP A 646 -11.40 37.07 -18.29
N PHE A 647 -10.33 36.31 -18.57
CA PHE A 647 -10.07 35.04 -17.89
C PHE A 647 -9.84 35.23 -16.37
N ASP A 648 -10.74 34.66 -15.56
CA ASP A 648 -10.53 34.49 -14.12
C ASP A 648 -9.60 33.29 -13.87
N ILE A 649 -8.29 33.56 -13.81
CA ILE A 649 -7.25 32.54 -13.68
C ILE A 649 -7.39 31.73 -12.39
N GLU A 650 -7.77 32.36 -11.27
CA GLU A 650 -7.94 31.67 -9.99
C GLU A 650 -9.12 30.70 -10.03
N LYS A 651 -10.24 31.14 -10.62
CA LYS A 651 -11.39 30.26 -10.84
C LYS A 651 -11.06 29.13 -11.81
N ILE A 652 -10.26 29.36 -12.85
CA ILE A 652 -9.80 28.30 -13.76
C ILE A 652 -8.96 27.27 -13.02
N LYS A 653 -7.93 27.70 -12.28
CA LYS A 653 -7.07 26.82 -11.48
C LYS A 653 -7.87 26.00 -10.47
N SER A 654 -8.76 26.65 -9.71
CA SER A 654 -9.62 25.93 -8.76
C SER A 654 -10.55 24.92 -9.45
N THR A 655 -11.04 25.23 -10.65
CA THR A 655 -11.90 24.33 -11.44
C THR A 655 -11.14 23.07 -11.84
N ILE A 656 -9.87 23.20 -12.24
CA ILE A 656 -9.06 22.10 -12.76
C ILE A 656 -8.23 21.34 -11.71
N LYS A 657 -8.02 21.92 -10.51
CA LYS A 657 -7.20 21.35 -9.41
C LYS A 657 -7.53 19.88 -9.08
N GLY A 658 -8.81 19.51 -9.16
CA GLY A 658 -9.29 18.15 -8.88
C GLY A 658 -8.92 17.10 -9.95
N PHE A 659 -8.45 17.50 -11.14
CA PHE A 659 -8.03 16.55 -12.18
C PHE A 659 -6.57 16.13 -12.06
N ARG A 660 -5.81 16.75 -11.15
CA ARG A 660 -4.40 16.40 -10.85
C ARG A 660 -3.54 16.34 -12.11
N ILE A 661 -3.61 17.42 -12.91
CA ILE A 661 -2.86 17.58 -14.15
C ILE A 661 -1.37 17.60 -13.81
N VAL A 662 -0.60 16.66 -14.37
CA VAL A 662 0.84 16.55 -14.07
C VAL A 662 1.59 17.58 -14.91
N GLY A 663 2.46 18.37 -14.27
CA GLY A 663 3.18 19.46 -14.93
C GLY A 663 2.27 20.60 -15.40
N GLU A 664 1.15 20.83 -14.72
CA GLU A 664 0.18 21.89 -15.05
C GLU A 664 0.87 23.24 -15.25
N SER A 665 0.63 23.87 -16.40
CA SER A 665 1.09 25.22 -16.70
C SER A 665 0.10 25.95 -17.60
N LEU A 666 0.01 27.27 -17.41
CA LEU A 666 -0.91 28.15 -18.13
C LEU A 666 -0.12 29.16 -18.98
N TYR A 667 -0.57 29.40 -20.21
CA TYR A 667 0.04 30.34 -21.15
C TYR A 667 -1.03 31.18 -21.82
N GLN A 668 -0.79 32.46 -22.06
CA GLN A 668 -1.77 33.37 -22.64
C GLN A 668 -1.18 34.21 -23.77
N TRP A 669 -1.98 34.39 -24.83
CA TRP A 669 -1.79 35.43 -25.84
C TRP A 669 -3.15 36.03 -26.19
N LYS A 670 -3.33 37.33 -25.93
CA LYS A 670 -4.60 38.04 -26.15
C LYS A 670 -5.79 37.28 -25.54
N ASN A 671 -6.74 36.88 -26.39
CA ASN A 671 -7.96 36.15 -26.07
C ASN A 671 -7.79 34.62 -26.05
N HIS A 672 -6.55 34.11 -26.09
CA HIS A 672 -6.23 32.68 -26.04
C HIS A 672 -5.49 32.35 -24.74
N LEU A 673 -6.06 31.46 -23.94
CA LEU A 673 -5.43 30.89 -22.75
C LEU A 673 -5.29 29.38 -22.92
N VAL A 674 -4.08 28.86 -22.78
CA VAL A 674 -3.76 27.43 -22.94
C VAL A 674 -3.36 26.84 -21.60
N ILE A 675 -4.05 25.77 -21.22
CA ILE A 675 -3.68 24.89 -20.11
C ILE A 675 -2.92 23.71 -20.73
N TYR A 676 -1.67 23.51 -20.32
CA TYR A 676 -0.86 22.37 -20.76
C TYR A 676 -0.43 21.52 -19.58
N GLY A 677 -0.43 20.21 -19.78
CA GLY A 677 0.10 19.22 -18.84
C GLY A 677 -0.34 17.82 -19.23
N LYS A 678 0.05 16.81 -18.45
CA LYS A 678 -0.39 15.43 -18.68
C LYS A 678 -1.72 15.16 -17.98
N MET A 679 -2.69 14.61 -18.69
CA MET A 679 -4.08 14.40 -18.23
C MET A 679 -4.58 12.99 -18.53
N ASN A 680 -5.45 12.46 -17.67
CA ASN A 680 -6.14 11.18 -17.89
C ASN A 680 -7.50 11.32 -18.59
N GLN A 681 -8.25 12.39 -18.28
CA GLN A 681 -9.62 12.59 -18.78
C GLN A 681 -9.85 14.04 -19.25
N PRO A 682 -9.19 14.48 -20.32
CA PRO A 682 -9.24 15.89 -20.77
C PRO A 682 -10.65 16.34 -21.17
N GLU A 683 -11.48 15.47 -21.74
CA GLU A 683 -12.88 15.78 -22.04
C GLU A 683 -13.70 16.08 -20.78
N ARG A 684 -13.40 15.40 -19.65
CA ARG A 684 -14.06 15.69 -18.37
C ARG A 684 -13.63 17.06 -17.83
N THR A 685 -12.36 17.41 -17.99
CA THR A 685 -11.82 18.73 -17.67
C THR A 685 -12.50 19.82 -18.50
N LYS A 686 -12.61 19.65 -19.83
CA LYS A 686 -13.33 20.57 -20.72
C LYS A 686 -14.78 20.76 -20.31
N ARG A 687 -15.53 19.69 -20.03
CA ARG A 687 -16.93 19.81 -19.58
C ARG A 687 -17.07 20.64 -18.32
N LYS A 688 -16.17 20.45 -17.34
CA LYS A 688 -16.19 21.22 -16.09
C LYS A 688 -15.84 22.69 -16.32
N LEU A 689 -14.87 22.98 -17.18
CA LEU A 689 -14.53 24.34 -17.61
C LEU A 689 -15.70 25.01 -18.35
N ALA A 690 -16.33 24.32 -19.30
CA ALA A 690 -17.48 24.84 -20.05
C ALA A 690 -18.66 25.21 -19.13
N LEU A 691 -18.91 24.41 -18.09
CA LEU A 691 -19.93 24.72 -17.08
C LEU A 691 -19.56 25.96 -16.24
N ALA A 692 -18.28 26.13 -15.89
CA ALA A 692 -17.81 27.27 -15.12
C ALA A 692 -17.70 28.57 -15.94
N PHE A 693 -17.54 28.44 -17.27
CA PHE A 693 -17.29 29.53 -18.22
C PHE A 693 -18.08 29.31 -19.54
N PRO A 694 -19.41 29.51 -19.53
CA PRO A 694 -20.28 29.16 -20.67
C PRO A 694 -20.09 30.03 -21.92
N SER A 695 -19.46 31.20 -21.79
CA SER A 695 -19.18 32.13 -22.89
C SER A 695 -17.85 31.88 -23.60
N ILE A 696 -17.01 30.98 -23.08
CA ILE A 696 -15.67 30.71 -23.60
C ILE A 696 -15.72 29.51 -24.56
N GLN A 697 -15.13 29.66 -25.73
CA GLN A 697 -14.93 28.53 -26.64
C GLN A 697 -13.74 27.68 -26.14
N ILE A 698 -13.89 26.36 -26.11
CA ILE A 698 -12.85 25.44 -25.60
C ILE A 698 -12.47 24.42 -26.67
N LYS A 699 -11.19 24.38 -27.02
CA LYS A 699 -10.59 23.37 -27.91
C LYS A 699 -9.67 22.44 -27.11
N ILE A 700 -9.60 21.17 -27.53
CA ILE A 700 -8.68 20.18 -26.98
C ILE A 700 -7.69 19.77 -28.05
N TYR A 701 -6.43 19.69 -27.66
CA TYR A 701 -5.29 19.25 -28.44
C TYR A 701 -4.73 18.00 -27.74
N GLU A 702 -5.09 16.84 -28.27
CA GLU A 702 -4.63 15.51 -27.82
C GLU A 702 -3.82 14.84 -28.93
N ASN A 703 -3.04 13.81 -28.57
CA ASN A 703 -2.29 12.96 -29.51
C ASN A 703 -1.42 13.81 -30.47
N PRO A 704 -0.26 14.30 -30.01
CA PRO A 704 0.58 15.15 -30.84
C PRO A 704 0.91 14.44 -32.16
N ILE A 705 0.78 15.16 -33.27
CA ILE A 705 1.13 14.66 -34.61
C ILE A 705 2.64 14.53 -34.81
N TYR A 706 3.42 15.10 -33.88
CA TYR A 706 4.86 15.02 -33.81
C TYR A 706 5.29 15.05 -32.35
N ASP A 707 6.13 14.11 -31.93
CA ASP A 707 6.67 14.06 -30.56
C ASP A 707 8.14 13.63 -30.60
N PHE A 708 9.04 14.61 -30.44
CA PHE A 708 10.45 14.37 -30.22
C PHE A 708 10.73 14.33 -28.73
N GLN A 709 11.43 13.29 -28.28
CA GLN A 709 11.94 13.14 -26.93
C GLN A 709 13.46 13.00 -26.97
N ASN A 710 14.17 13.82 -26.20
CA ASN A 710 15.63 13.82 -26.19
C ASN A 710 16.19 12.44 -25.77
N PHE A 711 15.69 11.87 -24.69
CA PHE A 711 16.18 10.57 -24.17
C PHE A 711 15.94 9.38 -25.10
N GLU A 712 14.99 9.48 -26.03
CA GLU A 712 14.73 8.41 -27.01
C GLU A 712 15.57 8.57 -28.28
N ARG A 713 15.96 9.80 -28.61
CA ARG A 713 16.46 10.16 -29.96
C ARG A 713 17.90 10.66 -29.96
N CYS A 714 18.39 11.16 -28.84
CA CYS A 714 19.74 11.71 -28.72
C CYS A 714 20.66 10.68 -28.08
N LYS A 715 21.81 10.44 -28.70
CA LYS A 715 22.80 9.50 -28.17
C LYS A 715 23.43 10.08 -26.89
N ASP A 716 23.57 9.24 -25.87
CA ASP A 716 24.21 9.57 -24.59
C ASP A 716 23.55 10.73 -23.83
N SER A 717 22.31 11.08 -24.18
CA SER A 717 21.60 12.17 -23.53
C SER A 717 21.09 11.76 -22.15
N LYS A 718 21.07 12.75 -21.26
CA LYS A 718 20.42 12.66 -19.96
C LYS A 718 19.39 13.77 -19.91
N PRO A 719 18.10 13.47 -19.70
CA PRO A 719 17.10 14.49 -19.45
C PRO A 719 17.58 15.46 -18.38
N ALA A 720 17.33 16.74 -18.61
CA ALA A 720 17.48 17.74 -17.59
C ALA A 720 16.60 17.36 -16.38
N SER A 721 17.13 17.50 -15.16
CA SER A 721 16.40 17.16 -13.94
C SER A 721 15.16 18.03 -13.74
N GLU A 722 15.14 19.23 -14.31
CA GLU A 722 13.98 20.09 -14.41
C GLU A 722 13.96 20.76 -15.79
N TRP A 723 12.77 20.91 -16.36
CA TRP A 723 12.56 21.58 -17.64
C TRP A 723 11.34 22.51 -17.59
N GLU A 724 11.28 23.44 -18.53
CA GLU A 724 10.14 24.34 -18.72
C GLU A 724 9.67 24.37 -20.16
N ASN A 725 8.39 24.65 -20.36
CA ASN A 725 7.77 24.64 -21.67
C ASN A 725 7.69 26.06 -22.25
N VAL A 726 7.99 26.17 -23.54
CA VAL A 726 7.65 27.31 -24.39
C VAL A 726 6.49 26.88 -25.28
N VAL A 727 5.40 27.63 -25.26
CA VAL A 727 4.18 27.32 -26.01
C VAL A 727 4.02 28.32 -27.14
N LEU A 728 3.84 27.79 -28.35
CA LEU A 728 3.59 28.57 -29.55
C LEU A 728 2.33 28.08 -30.25
N THR A 729 1.66 28.97 -30.96
CA THR A 729 0.53 28.61 -31.83
C THR A 729 0.67 29.24 -33.22
N ALA A 730 0.15 28.53 -34.21
CA ALA A 730 0.07 28.96 -35.61
C ALA A 730 -1.14 28.28 -36.26
N ASN A 731 -1.51 28.70 -37.46
CA ASN A 731 -2.43 27.97 -38.32
C ASN A 731 -1.66 27.28 -39.45
N LEU A 732 -2.23 26.22 -39.97
CA LEU A 732 -1.93 25.75 -41.32
C LEU A 732 -2.71 26.57 -42.34
N ILE A 733 -2.18 26.66 -43.55
CA ILE A 733 -2.91 27.24 -44.69
C ILE A 733 -4.25 26.49 -44.87
N ASP A 734 -5.28 27.24 -45.26
CA ASP A 734 -6.64 26.72 -45.46
C ASP A 734 -6.77 25.92 -46.77
N ASP A 735 -5.93 24.90 -46.91
CA ASP A 735 -5.87 23.95 -48.01
C ASP A 735 -5.64 22.54 -47.44
N LEU A 736 -6.62 21.65 -47.61
CA LEU A 736 -6.58 20.30 -47.04
C LEU A 736 -5.43 19.44 -47.56
N LYS A 737 -4.97 19.65 -48.80
CA LYS A 737 -3.84 18.92 -49.37
C LYS A 737 -2.54 19.38 -48.72
N LEU A 738 -2.33 20.69 -48.59
CA LEU A 738 -1.16 21.25 -47.92
C LEU A 738 -1.14 20.89 -46.43
N GLN A 739 -2.29 20.86 -45.76
CA GLN A 739 -2.40 20.38 -44.38
C GLN A 739 -2.00 18.91 -44.25
N LYS A 740 -2.43 18.06 -45.19
CA LYS A 740 -2.05 16.64 -45.20
C LYS A 740 -0.54 16.48 -45.43
N GLU A 741 0.03 17.19 -46.40
CA GLU A 741 1.47 17.16 -46.67
C GLU A 741 2.30 17.53 -45.44
N TYR A 742 1.90 18.60 -44.71
CA TYR A 742 2.56 18.98 -43.46
C TYR A 742 2.59 17.85 -42.43
N VAL A 743 1.46 17.16 -42.24
CA VAL A 743 1.36 16.02 -41.31
C VAL A 743 2.21 14.83 -41.80
N ASP A 744 2.20 14.53 -43.10
CA ASP A 744 2.99 13.46 -43.69
C ASP A 744 4.51 13.70 -43.50
N TYR A 745 4.95 14.95 -43.64
CA TYR A 745 6.34 15.34 -43.38
C TYR A 745 6.72 15.11 -41.92
N HIS A 746 5.88 15.51 -40.96
CA HIS A 746 6.16 15.30 -39.53
C HIS A 746 6.14 13.83 -39.14
N THR A 747 5.20 13.06 -39.69
CA THR A 747 5.09 11.61 -39.47
C THR A 747 6.36 10.86 -39.88
N THR A 748 7.01 11.30 -40.97
CA THR A 748 8.20 10.64 -41.54
C THR A 748 9.51 11.39 -41.29
N GLN A 749 9.50 12.44 -40.45
CA GLN A 749 10.64 13.32 -40.26
C GLN A 749 11.87 12.55 -39.73
N PHE A 750 11.70 11.66 -38.76
CA PHE A 750 12.82 10.92 -38.17
C PHE A 750 13.54 10.01 -39.18
N GLU A 751 12.82 9.52 -40.19
CA GLU A 751 13.35 8.60 -41.20
C GLU A 751 13.95 9.36 -42.39
N LYS A 752 13.26 10.39 -42.87
CA LYS A 752 13.62 11.11 -44.11
C LYS A 752 14.47 12.36 -43.87
N TRP A 753 14.43 12.89 -42.65
CA TRP A 753 15.10 14.12 -42.24
C TRP A 753 15.73 13.98 -40.84
N PRO A 754 16.52 12.92 -40.56
CA PRO A 754 17.09 12.69 -39.22
C PRO A 754 17.95 13.86 -38.70
N GLU A 755 18.49 14.69 -39.60
CA GLU A 755 19.27 15.87 -39.28
C GLU A 755 18.49 16.91 -38.46
N ILE A 756 17.16 16.94 -38.56
CA ILE A 756 16.33 17.87 -37.77
C ILE A 756 16.31 17.45 -36.30
N ALA A 757 16.09 16.16 -36.03
CA ALA A 757 16.19 15.61 -34.68
C ALA A 757 17.60 15.79 -34.10
N LYS A 758 18.65 15.64 -34.93
CA LYS A 758 20.03 15.94 -34.52
C LYS A 758 20.22 17.41 -34.15
N GLY A 759 19.58 18.34 -34.88
CA GLY A 759 19.53 19.75 -34.53
C GLY A 759 18.92 19.98 -33.14
N PHE A 760 17.79 19.33 -32.85
CA PHE A 760 17.17 19.40 -31.52
C PHE A 760 18.08 18.84 -30.41
N CYS A 761 18.79 17.74 -30.69
CA CYS A 761 19.81 17.21 -29.77
C CYS A 761 20.95 18.21 -29.51
N ASN A 762 21.45 18.90 -30.55
CA ASN A 762 22.50 19.91 -30.41
C ASN A 762 22.05 21.13 -29.58
N ALA A 763 20.77 21.48 -29.68
CA ALA A 763 20.15 22.56 -28.93
C ALA A 763 19.74 22.17 -27.51
N ASP A 764 19.93 20.90 -27.12
CA ASP A 764 19.51 20.34 -25.84
C ASP A 764 18.01 20.57 -25.56
N PHE A 765 17.19 20.52 -26.61
CA PHE A 765 15.74 20.45 -26.44
C PHE A 765 15.40 19.13 -25.79
N GLN A 766 14.56 19.18 -24.76
CA GLN A 766 14.23 18.00 -23.99
C GLN A 766 13.05 17.24 -24.58
N GLN A 767 12.06 17.99 -25.06
CA GLN A 767 10.88 17.49 -25.76
C GLN A 767 10.41 18.54 -26.77
N LEU A 768 9.87 18.10 -27.91
CA LEU A 768 9.19 18.97 -28.87
C LEU A 768 7.93 18.29 -29.38
N GLN A 769 6.78 18.88 -29.09
CA GLN A 769 5.47 18.33 -29.44
C GLN A 769 4.70 19.29 -30.33
N VAL A 770 4.09 18.76 -31.39
CA VAL A 770 3.15 19.49 -32.24
C VAL A 770 1.79 18.82 -32.14
N PHE A 771 0.79 19.57 -31.69
CA PHE A 771 -0.60 19.17 -31.71
C PHE A 771 -1.34 19.90 -32.83
N LYS A 772 -2.43 19.29 -33.31
CA LYS A 772 -3.28 19.85 -34.36
C LYS A 772 -4.74 19.74 -33.95
N ASN A 773 -5.48 20.85 -34.00
CA ASN A 773 -6.93 20.89 -33.90
C ASN A 773 -7.46 21.63 -35.12
N GLU A 774 -8.16 20.90 -36.01
CA GLU A 774 -8.52 21.41 -37.34
C GLU A 774 -7.30 21.97 -38.07
N LYS A 775 -7.27 23.27 -38.41
CA LYS A 775 -6.10 23.93 -39.02
C LYS A 775 -5.13 24.54 -38.01
N GLN A 776 -5.49 24.68 -36.73
CA GLN A 776 -4.64 25.31 -35.74
C GLN A 776 -3.63 24.32 -35.16
N LEU A 777 -2.40 24.78 -34.99
CA LEU A 777 -1.28 24.06 -34.39
C LEU A 777 -0.98 24.60 -33.00
N MET A 778 -0.60 23.70 -32.10
CA MET A 778 0.01 24.02 -30.81
C MET A 778 1.39 23.36 -30.77
N LEU A 779 2.45 24.16 -30.69
CA LEU A 779 3.82 23.71 -30.56
C LEU A 779 4.28 23.92 -29.12
N ILE A 780 4.84 22.87 -28.54
CA ILE A 780 5.35 22.88 -27.18
C ILE A 780 6.80 22.43 -27.23
N ILE A 781 7.70 23.32 -26.82
CA ILE A 781 9.14 23.04 -26.77
C ILE A 781 9.55 23.04 -25.30
N SER A 782 10.00 21.90 -24.80
CA SER A 782 10.51 21.76 -23.44
C SER A 782 12.03 21.92 -23.45
N ILE A 783 12.54 22.85 -22.66
CA ILE A 783 13.97 23.17 -22.54
C ILE A 783 14.42 23.04 -21.09
N PRO A 784 15.72 22.80 -20.81
CA PRO A 784 16.22 22.77 -19.44
C PRO A 784 15.83 24.03 -18.67
N LYS A 785 15.39 23.89 -17.43
CA LYS A 785 14.90 25.02 -16.65
C LYS A 785 16.00 26.09 -16.47
N GLY A 786 15.68 27.34 -16.74
CA GLY A 786 16.61 28.46 -16.63
C GLY A 786 17.43 28.72 -17.90
N GLU A 787 17.30 27.89 -18.92
CA GLU A 787 17.80 28.18 -20.27
C GLU A 787 16.86 29.16 -21.00
N ASN A 788 17.28 29.57 -22.21
CA ASN A 788 16.51 30.51 -23.02
C ASN A 788 16.42 30.02 -24.46
N LEU A 789 15.20 29.96 -25.00
CA LEU A 789 14.97 29.46 -26.36
C LEU A 789 15.73 30.26 -27.42
N ASP A 790 15.88 31.58 -27.28
CA ASP A 790 16.64 32.41 -28.22
C ASP A 790 18.13 32.06 -28.24
N LYS A 791 18.66 31.51 -27.13
CA LYS A 791 20.04 31.00 -27.06
C LYS A 791 20.17 29.58 -27.61
N LEU A 792 19.15 28.75 -27.42
CA LEU A 792 19.18 27.33 -27.82
C LEU A 792 18.80 27.13 -29.29
N ASN A 793 17.81 27.87 -29.79
CA ASN A 793 17.28 27.71 -31.15
C ASN A 793 18.36 27.85 -32.24
N PRO A 794 19.32 28.80 -32.18
CA PRO A 794 20.42 28.87 -33.17
C PRO A 794 21.31 27.63 -33.22
N LYS A 795 21.38 26.84 -32.14
CA LYS A 795 22.16 25.59 -32.12
C LYS A 795 21.51 24.48 -32.96
N THR A 796 20.22 24.58 -33.26
CA THR A 796 19.53 23.60 -34.10
C THR A 796 20.04 23.61 -35.54
N THR A 797 20.41 24.79 -36.06
CA THR A 797 20.91 25.01 -37.42
C THR A 797 22.44 25.06 -37.50
N GLN A 798 23.13 25.17 -36.36
CA GLN A 798 24.59 25.26 -36.32
C GLN A 798 25.25 24.06 -37.02
N ASN A 799 25.97 24.32 -38.10
CA ASN A 799 26.59 23.33 -38.97
C ASN A 799 25.59 22.28 -39.52
N ASN A 800 24.33 22.68 -39.74
CA ASN A 800 23.24 21.79 -40.14
C ASN A 800 22.30 22.44 -41.19
N PRO A 801 22.74 22.58 -42.45
CA PRO A 801 21.96 23.25 -43.51
C PRO A 801 20.63 22.56 -43.84
N ARG A 802 20.49 21.26 -43.52
CA ARG A 802 19.22 20.52 -43.68
C ARG A 802 18.09 21.10 -42.82
N VAL A 803 18.41 21.70 -41.67
CA VAL A 803 17.40 22.36 -40.82
C VAL A 803 16.88 23.63 -41.47
N ASP A 804 17.73 24.39 -42.16
CA ASP A 804 17.31 25.59 -42.90
C ASP A 804 16.42 25.22 -44.09
N GLU A 805 16.75 24.14 -44.82
CA GLU A 805 15.91 23.59 -45.89
C GLU A 805 14.54 23.16 -45.37
N TRP A 806 14.50 22.46 -44.23
CA TRP A 806 13.27 22.06 -43.57
C TRP A 806 12.44 23.27 -43.14
N ASN A 807 13.05 24.27 -42.51
CA ASN A 807 12.36 25.50 -42.09
C ASN A 807 11.77 26.25 -43.28
N ALA A 808 12.51 26.35 -44.39
CA ALA A 808 12.03 26.96 -45.63
C ALA A 808 10.85 26.19 -46.26
N LEU A 809 10.88 24.86 -46.18
CA LEU A 809 9.77 24.00 -46.60
C LEU A 809 8.54 24.18 -45.68
N MET A 810 8.72 24.11 -44.36
CA MET A 810 7.63 24.21 -43.38
C MET A 810 6.91 25.57 -43.44
N LYS A 811 7.64 26.65 -43.75
CA LYS A 811 7.07 28.00 -43.93
C LYS A 811 5.98 28.05 -45.01
N LYS A 812 5.99 27.14 -45.99
CA LYS A 812 4.97 27.07 -47.05
C LYS A 812 3.61 26.56 -46.56
N TYR A 813 3.57 25.91 -45.40
CA TYR A 813 2.36 25.24 -44.89
C TYR A 813 1.66 26.04 -43.79
N GLN A 814 2.28 27.09 -43.27
CA GLN A 814 1.89 27.75 -42.03
C GLN A 814 1.51 29.22 -42.27
N THR A 815 0.60 29.72 -41.44
CA THR A 815 0.15 31.11 -41.39
C THR A 815 -0.14 31.52 -39.94
N GLY A 816 -0.25 32.82 -39.68
CA GLY A 816 -0.63 33.33 -38.36
C GLY A 816 -2.07 32.97 -37.97
N ILE A 817 -2.35 32.98 -36.67
CA ILE A 817 -3.73 32.89 -36.17
C ILE A 817 -4.45 34.25 -36.28
N GLU A 818 -5.74 34.30 -35.98
CA GLU A 818 -6.49 35.55 -36.07
C GLU A 818 -5.88 36.63 -35.13
N GLY A 819 -5.70 37.84 -35.66
CA GLY A 819 -5.13 38.97 -34.91
C GLY A 819 -3.60 39.04 -34.88
N THR A 820 -2.88 38.17 -35.61
CA THR A 820 -1.42 38.32 -35.80
C THR A 820 -1.10 39.42 -36.81
N LYS A 821 0.14 39.92 -36.78
CA LYS A 821 0.59 40.91 -37.79
C LYS A 821 0.76 40.24 -39.17
N PRO A 822 0.68 41.01 -40.27
CA PRO A 822 1.11 40.52 -41.57
C PRO A 822 2.53 39.95 -41.49
N ASP A 823 2.76 38.77 -42.09
CA ASP A 823 4.02 38.01 -42.10
C ASP A 823 4.46 37.35 -40.77
N GLU A 824 3.68 37.47 -39.70
CA GLU A 824 3.91 36.76 -38.43
C GLU A 824 3.19 35.40 -38.44
N THR A 825 3.93 34.31 -38.24
CA THR A 825 3.40 32.93 -38.31
C THR A 825 3.24 32.29 -36.93
N TRP A 826 4.35 32.01 -36.24
CA TRP A 826 4.35 31.40 -34.91
C TRP A 826 4.27 32.47 -33.83
N ILE A 827 3.28 32.34 -32.96
CA ILE A 827 3.01 33.26 -31.86
C ILE A 827 3.40 32.61 -30.56
N PHE A 828 4.24 33.29 -29.78
CA PHE A 828 4.59 32.88 -28.43
C PHE A 828 3.47 33.24 -27.45
N LEU A 829 3.05 32.27 -26.65
CA LEU A 829 2.15 32.50 -25.52
C LEU A 829 2.99 32.76 -24.28
N ASN A 830 2.66 33.83 -23.56
CA ASN A 830 3.35 34.19 -22.33
C ASN A 830 2.88 33.30 -21.19
N LYS A 831 3.81 32.74 -20.42
CA LYS A 831 3.48 31.97 -19.22
C LYS A 831 2.72 32.85 -18.23
N VAL A 832 1.58 32.37 -17.76
CA VAL A 832 0.75 33.06 -16.77
C VAL A 832 1.32 32.79 -15.38
N SER A 833 2.03 33.75 -14.81
CA SER A 833 2.44 33.74 -13.41
C SER A 833 1.30 34.27 -12.53
N VAL A 834 0.99 33.57 -11.45
CA VAL A 834 0.25 34.15 -10.32
C VAL A 834 1.13 33.97 -9.11
N GLU A 835 1.38 35.04 -8.36
CA GLU A 835 2.04 34.95 -7.06
C GLU A 835 1.27 33.96 -6.19
N GLU A 836 1.91 32.86 -5.81
CA GLU A 836 1.41 32.04 -4.73
C GLU A 836 1.36 32.95 -3.50
N LYS A 837 0.15 33.26 -3.01
CA LYS A 837 0.02 33.85 -1.68
C LYS A 837 0.62 32.83 -0.70
N LYS A 838 1.81 33.18 -0.21
CA LYS A 838 2.57 32.46 0.81
C LYS A 838 1.74 32.11 2.03
#